data_AF-A0A9D7N3X3-F1
#
_entry.id   AF-A0A9D7N3X3-F1
#
_cell.length_a   1.000
_cell.length_b   1.000
_cell.length_c   1.000
_cell.angle_alpha   90.00
_cell.angle_beta   90.00
_cell.angle_gamma   90.00
#
_symmetry.space_group_name_H-M   'P 1'
#
loop_
_entity.id
_entity.type
_entity.pdbx_description
1 polymer ?
#
loop_
_entity_poly.entity_id
_entity_poly.type
_entity_poly.pdbx_seq_one_letter_code
_entity_poly.pdbx_strand_id
1 'polypeptide(L)'
;MHALRSPLRGALVAALCITLCARAQEPELPSRSLKAELLAEVLRVPLQPISPAEAGEVGAGFAAAEAGYKVRFVDGFELFPALGTTRASSAPLRWRTRSIAIGEHELARDAAAAPRRLDDRTVVFEHELWTERYEIRPEGVEQLFLLAERPDAHGDLVIRGAIETPLQAAARARQHAEIVFRDEAGAALVSYGAALAYDAGGRTIAMPSSFQEGEIALHLDGAWLAQASFPVTIDPLASPVFLSGSAPNGGALSSLEIEAASGVGTRNVLVAFTRAISLSDHDVYAVLCDESFASPLLVYSNLDATYSDTDAQVAFVNRHDRWMLCSERRRVTPNGEYARLRIYAFLATHLQVNAGTELLSMTPANADHSRADLGGSVAGDFGDTALLCYQVDAGAAGTLSDHSEIYVAPFDAGTLVLGAAELLSATPVGTRYDREDPALNARRWGYADGWVVGWRELDRQSASDDWDLRGVRTDSLGARLQEAELYDAGGSRDVRSFQIAGINHIYLLAASLSTTLGSSNVTGLVSRRFDWAAAATQPTVHATRALLEDPWFLASLQVSSLSMATATQSHWVIAVQQRVPASGFGTRTVAKLLRVGGTGAELERETLFDIAGTSTAPPGICCAWQTTSFLTACGATSAAALVRGTRLLPPSEALSGIYGQGCGFASISCSPPYAGHQSFRILLSGGQSGQPAALLVSLGTANVSLPVFGSPSCALLVDLGAPYLATFPAAISSGFAEVVLPLPDAPVFRGDFEAQWVHVRTIGSPTGILATQRIHVQVR
;
A
#
# COMPACT_ATOMS: atom_id res chain seq x y z
N MET A 1 35.97 66.78 18.94
CA MET A 1 35.75 67.84 17.93
C MET A 1 36.52 67.46 16.68
N HIS A 2 35.82 67.41 15.53
CA HIS A 2 36.24 66.99 14.18
C HIS A 2 36.68 65.52 14.00
N ALA A 3 36.14 64.71 13.08
CA ALA A 3 34.83 64.56 12.45
C ALA A 3 34.88 63.20 11.75
N LEU A 4 34.47 62.13 12.45
CA LEU A 4 34.18 60.82 11.86
C LEU A 4 32.79 60.88 11.20
N ARG A 5 32.72 60.87 9.87
CA ARG A 5 31.52 60.59 9.09
C ARG A 5 31.88 59.72 7.88
N SER A 6 31.09 58.68 7.64
CA SER A 6 31.16 57.62 6.60
C SER A 6 31.88 56.34 7.04
N PRO A 7 31.14 55.22 7.21
CA PRO A 7 30.88 54.35 6.06
C PRO A 7 29.45 53.78 6.04
N LEU A 8 28.69 54.07 4.98
CA LEU A 8 27.44 53.38 4.67
C LEU A 8 27.26 53.42 3.16
N ARG A 9 27.77 52.40 2.47
CA ARG A 9 27.38 51.88 1.14
C ARG A 9 28.42 50.85 0.70
N GLY A 10 28.17 49.60 1.06
CA GLY A 10 28.99 48.46 0.69
C GLY A 10 28.28 47.15 0.96
N ALA A 11 26.99 47.07 0.62
CA ALA A 11 26.20 45.86 0.65
C ALA A 11 24.99 46.06 -0.28
N LEU A 12 25.18 45.87 -1.58
CA LEU A 12 24.08 45.65 -2.52
C LEU A 12 24.59 44.89 -3.74
N VAL A 13 24.12 43.65 -3.87
CA VAL A 13 24.01 42.81 -5.07
C VAL A 13 25.31 42.38 -5.77
N ALA A 14 25.85 41.24 -5.33
CA ALA A 14 26.54 40.32 -6.23
C ALA A 14 25.57 39.18 -6.59
N ALA A 15 24.64 39.47 -7.50
CA ALA A 15 23.89 38.46 -8.24
C ALA A 15 24.36 38.58 -9.70
N LEU A 16 25.50 37.95 -10.00
CA LEU A 16 26.01 37.84 -11.36
C LEU A 16 25.62 36.46 -11.89
N CYS A 17 24.60 36.45 -12.75
CA CYS A 17 24.15 35.28 -13.50
C CYS A 17 25.29 34.70 -14.35
N ILE A 18 25.63 33.43 -14.12
CA ILE A 18 26.29 32.59 -15.13
C ILE A 18 25.23 31.58 -15.57
N THR A 19 24.58 31.86 -16.70
CA THR A 19 23.70 30.90 -17.37
C THR A 19 24.53 30.19 -18.44
N LEU A 20 25.12 29.05 -18.10
CA LEU A 20 25.68 28.11 -19.08
C LEU A 20 24.60 27.07 -19.39
N CYS A 21 23.89 27.26 -20.51
CA CYS A 21 22.98 26.26 -21.06
C CYS A 21 23.79 25.10 -21.66
N ALA A 22 24.05 24.08 -20.85
CA ALA A 22 24.36 22.74 -21.34
C ALA A 22 23.11 21.86 -21.11
N ARG A 23 22.39 21.52 -22.18
CA ARG A 23 21.46 20.37 -22.17
C ARG A 23 22.34 19.12 -22.12
N ALA A 24 22.77 18.74 -20.92
CA ALA A 24 23.38 17.44 -20.69
C ALA A 24 22.30 16.38 -20.88
N GLN A 25 22.61 15.38 -21.71
CA GLN A 25 21.82 14.17 -21.82
C GLN A 25 21.77 13.52 -20.43
N GLU A 26 20.58 13.36 -19.87
CA GLU A 26 20.40 12.81 -18.52
C GLU A 26 21.09 11.44 -18.45
N PRO A 27 22.14 11.28 -17.62
CA PRO A 27 22.69 9.96 -17.40
C PRO A 27 21.63 9.13 -16.69
N GLU A 28 21.25 7.99 -17.27
CA GLU A 28 20.52 6.95 -16.55
C GLU A 28 21.38 6.54 -15.34
N LEU A 29 21.05 7.06 -14.15
CA LEU A 29 21.71 6.67 -12.93
C LEU A 29 21.44 5.18 -12.68
N PRO A 30 22.45 4.37 -12.29
CA PRO A 30 22.23 2.97 -11.99
C PRO A 30 21.18 2.86 -10.87
N SER A 31 19.99 2.35 -11.21
CA SER A 31 18.88 2.17 -10.26
C SER A 31 19.37 1.46 -8.99
N ARG A 32 19.35 2.15 -7.85
CA ARG A 32 19.82 1.63 -6.54
C ARG A 32 18.68 0.97 -5.78
N SER A 33 17.88 0.18 -6.48
CA SER A 33 16.77 -0.54 -5.91
C SER A 33 17.25 -1.91 -5.42
N LEU A 34 17.07 -2.18 -4.12
CA LEU A 34 17.00 -3.56 -3.63
C LEU A 34 15.64 -4.09 -4.03
N LYS A 35 15.64 -5.11 -4.89
CA LYS A 35 14.44 -5.75 -5.40
C LYS A 35 14.29 -7.08 -4.68
N ALA A 36 13.16 -7.23 -4.00
CA ALA A 36 12.74 -8.48 -3.41
C ALA A 36 11.37 -8.86 -3.99
N GLU A 37 11.23 -10.14 -4.30
CA GLU A 37 10.01 -10.72 -4.82
C GLU A 37 9.26 -11.36 -3.67
N LEU A 38 8.03 -10.89 -3.40
CA LEU A 38 7.11 -11.62 -2.53
C LEU A 38 6.56 -12.80 -3.35
N LEU A 39 6.96 -13.99 -2.94
CA LEU A 39 6.74 -15.24 -3.66
C LEU A 39 5.30 -15.75 -3.55
N ALA A 40 4.91 -16.62 -4.49
CA ALA A 40 3.63 -17.33 -4.51
C ALA A 40 3.28 -18.06 -3.19
N GLU A 41 4.27 -18.35 -2.34
CA GLU A 41 4.07 -18.92 -1.00
C GLU A 41 3.14 -18.06 -0.13
N VAL A 42 3.13 -16.75 -0.33
CA VAL A 42 2.31 -15.79 0.42
C VAL A 42 0.81 -15.93 0.12
N LEU A 43 0.43 -16.48 -1.03
CA LEU A 43 -0.97 -16.71 -1.39
C LEU A 43 -1.56 -17.96 -0.77
N ARG A 44 -0.76 -18.74 -0.03
CA ARG A 44 -1.21 -19.94 0.64
C ARG A 44 -1.88 -19.57 1.94
N VAL A 45 -3.20 -19.62 1.95
CA VAL A 45 -4.00 -19.34 3.15
C VAL A 45 -4.33 -20.67 3.83
N PRO A 46 -3.84 -20.92 5.05
CA PRO A 46 -4.20 -22.11 5.81
C PRO A 46 -5.70 -22.07 6.15
N LEU A 47 -6.30 -23.23 6.42
CA LEU A 47 -7.72 -23.33 6.80
C LEU A 47 -8.10 -22.32 7.88
N GLN A 48 -9.03 -21.43 7.53
CA GLN A 48 -9.63 -20.45 8.44
C GLN A 48 -11.11 -20.81 8.64
N PRO A 49 -11.68 -20.60 9.84
CA PRO A 49 -13.12 -20.59 9.99
C PRO A 49 -13.77 -19.54 9.08
N ILE A 50 -14.90 -19.88 8.47
CA ILE A 50 -15.73 -18.91 7.74
C ILE A 50 -16.20 -17.83 8.73
N SER A 51 -16.17 -16.56 8.30
CA SER A 51 -16.53 -15.45 9.18
C SER A 51 -17.98 -15.62 9.69
N PRO A 52 -18.31 -15.22 10.93
CA PRO A 52 -19.67 -15.36 11.46
C PRO A 52 -20.74 -14.67 10.58
N ALA A 53 -20.36 -13.56 9.93
CA ALA A 53 -21.24 -12.84 9.00
C ALA A 53 -21.61 -13.71 7.79
N GLU A 54 -20.64 -14.41 7.20
CA GLU A 54 -20.86 -15.34 6.10
C GLU A 54 -21.54 -16.63 6.61
N ALA A 55 -21.16 -17.12 7.78
CA ALA A 55 -21.70 -18.35 8.37
C ALA A 55 -23.21 -18.25 8.68
N GLY A 56 -23.74 -17.06 8.95
CA GLY A 56 -25.18 -16.85 9.09
C GLY A 56 -25.97 -17.11 7.81
N GLU A 57 -25.31 -17.04 6.65
CA GLU A 57 -25.94 -17.23 5.33
C GLU A 57 -25.68 -18.63 4.76
N VAL A 58 -24.45 -19.11 4.86
CA VAL A 58 -24.05 -20.40 4.25
C VAL A 58 -23.91 -21.53 5.25
N GLY A 59 -23.75 -21.23 6.55
CA GLY A 59 -23.44 -22.20 7.61
C GLY A 59 -21.99 -22.11 8.10
N ALA A 60 -21.73 -22.68 9.26
CA ALA A 60 -20.37 -22.77 9.80
C ALA A 60 -19.51 -23.71 8.96
N GLY A 61 -18.24 -23.35 8.74
CA GLY A 61 -17.34 -24.13 7.91
C GLY A 61 -15.93 -23.56 7.89
N PHE A 62 -15.15 -23.98 6.91
CA PHE A 62 -13.77 -23.53 6.71
C PHE A 62 -13.55 -23.00 5.29
N ALA A 63 -12.61 -22.08 5.13
CA ALA A 63 -12.12 -21.60 3.84
C ALA A 63 -10.59 -21.63 3.80
N ALA A 64 -10.04 -21.83 2.61
CA ALA A 64 -8.61 -21.78 2.34
C ALA A 64 -8.35 -21.29 0.91
N ALA A 65 -7.11 -20.93 0.61
CA ALA A 65 -6.72 -20.50 -0.73
C ALA A 65 -5.31 -20.95 -1.07
N GLU A 66 -5.12 -21.15 -2.37
CA GLU A 66 -3.83 -21.39 -3.02
C GLU A 66 -3.67 -20.36 -4.16
N ALA A 67 -2.51 -20.36 -4.80
CA ALA A 67 -2.23 -19.44 -5.90
C ALA A 67 -3.17 -19.60 -7.12
N GLY A 68 -3.84 -20.74 -7.28
CA GLY A 68 -4.73 -21.01 -8.42
C GLY A 68 -6.23 -20.96 -8.11
N TYR A 69 -6.63 -20.98 -6.84
CA TYR A 69 -8.03 -21.11 -6.44
C TYR A 69 -8.25 -20.73 -4.97
N LYS A 70 -9.51 -20.49 -4.59
CA LYS A 70 -9.96 -20.58 -3.19
C LYS A 70 -10.97 -21.72 -3.04
N VAL A 71 -11.11 -22.25 -1.84
CA VAL A 71 -12.03 -23.35 -1.53
C VAL A 71 -12.76 -23.10 -0.23
N ARG A 72 -14.01 -23.54 -0.17
CA ARG A 72 -14.89 -23.48 1.00
C ARG A 72 -15.42 -24.88 1.36
N PHE A 73 -15.55 -25.18 2.65
CA PHE A 73 -16.04 -26.45 3.18
C PHE A 73 -17.17 -26.20 4.18
N VAL A 74 -18.40 -26.56 3.80
CA VAL A 74 -19.60 -26.43 4.66
C VAL A 74 -20.40 -27.73 4.61
N ASP A 75 -20.82 -28.13 3.41
CA ASP A 75 -21.53 -29.38 3.12
C ASP A 75 -20.92 -29.94 1.83
N GLY A 76 -19.81 -30.66 1.98
CA GLY A 76 -18.85 -30.97 0.92
C GLY A 76 -17.85 -29.83 0.70
N PHE A 77 -17.43 -29.62 -0.56
CA PHE A 77 -16.52 -28.54 -0.94
C PHE A 77 -17.07 -27.69 -2.07
N GLU A 78 -16.61 -26.44 -2.13
CA GLU A 78 -16.87 -25.52 -3.23
C GLU A 78 -15.55 -24.86 -3.65
N LEU A 79 -15.14 -25.10 -4.89
CA LEU A 79 -13.88 -24.64 -5.46
C LEU A 79 -14.13 -23.46 -6.40
N PHE A 80 -13.41 -22.36 -6.17
CA PHE A 80 -13.47 -21.14 -6.95
C PHE A 80 -12.15 -20.97 -7.70
N PRO A 81 -12.08 -21.23 -9.02
CA PRO A 81 -10.87 -21.01 -9.78
C PRO A 81 -10.53 -19.50 -9.79
N ALA A 82 -9.25 -19.14 -9.69
CA ALA A 82 -8.80 -17.75 -9.74
C ALA A 82 -8.68 -17.27 -11.21
N LEU A 83 -9.81 -16.89 -11.78
CA LEU A 83 -10.00 -16.46 -13.17
C LEU A 83 -9.54 -15.01 -13.45
N GLY A 84 -9.37 -14.21 -12.40
CA GLY A 84 -8.98 -12.80 -12.48
C GLY A 84 -10.05 -11.90 -13.10
N THR A 85 -9.70 -10.65 -13.39
CA THR A 85 -10.65 -9.62 -13.86
C THR A 85 -11.15 -9.82 -15.29
N THR A 86 -10.71 -10.87 -15.99
CA THR A 86 -11.15 -11.17 -17.36
C THR A 86 -12.51 -11.86 -17.42
N ARG A 87 -12.99 -12.38 -16.28
CA ARG A 87 -14.27 -13.09 -16.16
C ARG A 87 -15.19 -12.35 -15.22
N ALA A 88 -16.46 -12.21 -15.62
CA ALA A 88 -17.45 -11.49 -14.84
C ALA A 88 -17.72 -12.12 -13.46
N SER A 89 -17.64 -13.44 -13.35
CA SER A 89 -17.92 -14.20 -12.12
C SER A 89 -16.90 -15.34 -11.90
N SER A 90 -16.87 -15.89 -10.68
CA SER A 90 -15.88 -16.90 -10.22
C SER A 90 -16.16 -18.33 -10.67
N ALA A 91 -17.32 -18.59 -11.26
CA ALA A 91 -17.74 -19.89 -11.81
C ALA A 91 -17.39 -21.12 -10.92
N PRO A 92 -17.92 -21.18 -9.68
CA PRO A 92 -17.55 -22.21 -8.72
C PRO A 92 -17.98 -23.62 -9.15
N LEU A 93 -17.25 -24.63 -8.69
CA LEU A 93 -17.67 -26.02 -8.70
C LEU A 93 -17.95 -26.47 -7.27
N ARG A 94 -19.20 -26.80 -6.98
CA ARG A 94 -19.61 -27.35 -5.68
C ARG A 94 -19.87 -28.84 -5.80
N TRP A 95 -19.28 -29.61 -4.89
CA TRP A 95 -19.53 -31.04 -4.69
C TRP A 95 -20.31 -31.25 -3.41
N ARG A 96 -21.29 -32.16 -3.47
CA ARG A 96 -21.93 -32.73 -2.29
C ARG A 96 -22.12 -34.24 -2.45
N THR A 97 -21.63 -35.02 -1.49
CA THR A 97 -21.84 -36.47 -1.47
C THR A 97 -23.32 -36.77 -1.22
N ARG A 98 -23.96 -37.46 -2.18
CA ARG A 98 -25.38 -37.81 -2.15
C ARG A 98 -25.63 -39.20 -1.62
N SER A 99 -24.86 -40.18 -2.07
CA SER A 99 -24.96 -41.52 -1.53
C SER A 99 -23.68 -42.30 -1.67
N ILE A 100 -23.54 -43.27 -0.78
CA ILE A 100 -22.52 -44.31 -0.87
C ILE A 100 -23.25 -45.64 -0.69
N ALA A 101 -23.09 -46.56 -1.64
CA ALA A 101 -23.74 -47.86 -1.61
C ALA A 101 -22.79 -48.97 -2.05
N ILE A 102 -22.98 -50.18 -1.49
CA ILE A 102 -22.30 -51.40 -1.92
C ILE A 102 -23.37 -52.37 -2.42
N GLY A 103 -23.37 -52.64 -3.73
CA GLY A 103 -24.45 -53.41 -4.36
C GLY A 103 -25.80 -52.71 -4.19
N GLU A 104 -26.77 -53.39 -3.58
CA GLU A 104 -28.10 -52.83 -3.26
C GLU A 104 -28.16 -52.20 -1.86
N HIS A 105 -27.09 -52.33 -1.06
CA HIS A 105 -27.05 -51.83 0.31
C HIS A 105 -26.51 -50.39 0.36
N GLU A 106 -27.37 -49.45 0.74
CA GLU A 106 -27.01 -48.05 0.90
C GLU A 106 -26.36 -47.82 2.27
N LEU A 107 -25.08 -47.44 2.29
CA LEU A 107 -24.34 -47.12 3.51
C LEU A 107 -24.74 -45.75 4.05
N ALA A 108 -25.01 -44.81 3.15
CA ALA A 108 -25.42 -43.45 3.49
C ALA A 108 -26.20 -42.81 2.33
N ARG A 109 -27.21 -42.00 2.67
CA ARG A 109 -27.95 -41.13 1.75
C ARG A 109 -28.09 -39.74 2.36
N ASP A 110 -27.70 -38.71 1.61
CA ASP A 110 -27.75 -37.30 1.99
C ASP A 110 -27.24 -37.07 3.43
N ALA A 111 -26.21 -37.82 3.82
CA ALA A 111 -25.70 -37.80 5.18
C ALA A 111 -25.00 -36.47 5.44
N ALA A 112 -25.63 -35.61 6.23
CA ALA A 112 -25.02 -34.38 6.69
C ALA A 112 -24.01 -34.70 7.81
N ALA A 113 -22.78 -34.21 7.64
CA ALA A 113 -21.78 -34.18 8.69
C ALA A 113 -21.25 -32.74 8.79
N ALA A 114 -20.95 -32.29 10.00
CA ALA A 114 -20.29 -30.99 10.18
C ALA A 114 -18.81 -31.13 9.79
N PRO A 115 -18.23 -30.15 9.09
CA PRO A 115 -16.82 -30.17 8.78
C PRO A 115 -16.00 -30.06 10.07
N ARG A 116 -14.94 -30.86 10.17
CA ARG A 116 -13.95 -30.82 11.26
C ARG A 116 -12.57 -30.59 10.67
N ARG A 117 -11.89 -29.53 11.11
CA ARG A 117 -10.48 -29.29 10.77
C ARG A 117 -9.60 -30.31 11.48
N LEU A 118 -8.74 -31.00 10.73
CA LEU A 118 -7.74 -31.91 11.27
C LEU A 118 -6.37 -31.22 11.44
N ASP A 119 -5.98 -30.39 10.47
CA ASP A 119 -4.76 -29.57 10.48
C ASP A 119 -4.97 -28.30 9.63
N ASP A 120 -3.90 -27.63 9.18
CA ASP A 120 -3.97 -26.38 8.41
C ASP A 120 -4.44 -26.57 6.95
N ARG A 121 -4.54 -27.82 6.48
CA ARG A 121 -4.86 -28.16 5.08
C ARG A 121 -5.87 -29.28 4.91
N THR A 122 -6.28 -29.90 6.01
CA THR A 122 -7.16 -31.07 5.99
C THR A 122 -8.48 -30.79 6.69
N VAL A 123 -9.59 -30.98 5.97
CA VAL A 123 -10.97 -30.98 6.51
C VAL A 123 -11.54 -32.39 6.44
N VAL A 124 -12.28 -32.80 7.46
CA VAL A 124 -12.87 -34.12 7.58
C VAL A 124 -14.37 -34.02 7.87
N PHE A 125 -15.17 -34.82 7.20
CA PHE A 125 -16.58 -35.06 7.47
C PHE A 125 -16.71 -36.52 7.94
N GLU A 126 -17.02 -36.69 9.23
CA GLU A 126 -17.12 -38.01 9.86
C GLU A 126 -18.54 -38.54 9.73
N HIS A 127 -18.70 -39.67 9.03
CA HIS A 127 -19.94 -40.41 8.92
C HIS A 127 -19.83 -41.72 9.72
N GLU A 128 -20.97 -42.40 9.95
CA GLU A 128 -21.00 -43.60 10.79
C GLU A 128 -20.11 -44.74 10.27
N LEU A 129 -20.11 -44.98 8.95
CA LEU A 129 -19.43 -46.12 8.34
C LEU A 129 -18.24 -45.74 7.46
N TRP A 130 -17.98 -44.44 7.29
CA TRP A 130 -16.97 -43.94 6.38
C TRP A 130 -16.58 -42.50 6.73
N THR A 131 -15.52 -41.99 6.11
CA THR A 131 -15.04 -40.63 6.33
C THR A 131 -14.78 -39.95 5.00
N GLU A 132 -15.32 -38.74 4.82
CA GLU A 132 -14.91 -37.84 3.74
C GLU A 132 -13.77 -36.96 4.25
N ARG A 133 -12.67 -36.90 3.52
CA ARG A 133 -11.53 -36.06 3.85
C ARG A 133 -11.17 -35.23 2.64
N TYR A 134 -10.80 -33.97 2.87
CA TYR A 134 -10.34 -33.06 1.85
C TYR A 134 -8.94 -32.57 2.20
N GLU A 135 -8.01 -32.65 1.25
CA GLU A 135 -6.66 -32.11 1.37
C GLU A 135 -6.45 -30.97 0.37
N ILE A 136 -6.03 -29.82 0.88
CA ILE A 136 -5.72 -28.64 0.06
C ILE A 136 -4.29 -28.76 -0.46
N ARG A 137 -4.13 -28.72 -1.79
CA ARG A 137 -2.84 -28.85 -2.49
C ARG A 137 -2.66 -27.72 -3.51
N PRO A 138 -1.40 -27.36 -3.86
CA PRO A 138 -1.16 -26.37 -4.91
C PRO A 138 -1.89 -26.66 -6.23
N GLU A 139 -2.06 -27.94 -6.56
CA GLU A 139 -2.71 -28.41 -7.79
C GLU A 139 -4.24 -28.44 -7.69
N GLY A 140 -4.84 -28.40 -6.50
CA GLY A 140 -6.28 -28.58 -6.31
C GLY A 140 -6.67 -29.13 -4.94
N VAL A 141 -7.94 -29.49 -4.80
CA VAL A 141 -8.50 -30.12 -3.60
C VAL A 141 -8.57 -31.62 -3.84
N GLU A 142 -7.75 -32.37 -3.15
CA GLU A 142 -7.85 -33.83 -3.15
C GLU A 142 -9.00 -34.25 -2.23
N GLN A 143 -9.87 -35.12 -2.72
CA GLN A 143 -11.01 -35.64 -1.98
C GLN A 143 -10.79 -37.12 -1.74
N LEU A 144 -10.91 -37.53 -0.48
CA LEU A 144 -10.63 -38.87 0.00
C LEU A 144 -11.88 -39.46 0.64
N PHE A 145 -12.32 -40.62 0.16
CA PHE A 145 -13.34 -41.43 0.85
C PHE A 145 -12.66 -42.61 1.52
N LEU A 146 -12.76 -42.68 2.84
CA LEU A 146 -12.12 -43.72 3.67
C LEU A 146 -13.18 -44.66 4.23
N LEU A 147 -13.10 -45.93 3.85
CA LEU A 147 -13.80 -47.03 4.51
C LEU A 147 -12.83 -47.65 5.52
N ALA A 148 -13.01 -47.36 6.81
CA ALA A 148 -12.11 -47.84 7.86
C ALA A 148 -12.21 -49.35 8.05
N GLU A 149 -13.42 -49.88 7.95
CA GLU A 149 -13.75 -51.29 8.09
C GLU A 149 -14.56 -51.76 6.89
N ARG A 150 -14.59 -53.08 6.69
CA ARG A 150 -15.39 -53.70 5.63
C ARG A 150 -16.86 -53.67 6.03
N PRO A 151 -17.75 -53.01 5.25
CA PRO A 151 -19.18 -53.08 5.53
C PRO A 151 -19.72 -54.50 5.30
N ASP A 152 -20.75 -54.89 6.05
CA ASP A 152 -21.45 -56.18 5.88
C ASP A 152 -22.37 -56.17 4.65
N ALA A 153 -21.77 -55.96 3.48
CA ALA A 153 -22.43 -55.84 2.19
C ALA A 153 -21.54 -56.39 1.06
N HIS A 154 -22.17 -56.75 -0.06
CA HIS A 154 -21.49 -57.32 -1.23
C HIS A 154 -21.91 -56.61 -2.52
N GLY A 155 -20.98 -56.45 -3.45
CA GLY A 155 -21.21 -55.82 -4.76
C GLY A 155 -20.26 -54.67 -5.04
N ASP A 156 -20.47 -53.98 -6.16
CA ASP A 156 -19.73 -52.77 -6.52
C ASP A 156 -19.99 -51.68 -5.48
N LEU A 157 -18.94 -50.97 -5.06
CA LEU A 157 -19.08 -49.72 -4.31
C LEU A 157 -19.34 -48.58 -5.30
N VAL A 158 -20.40 -47.82 -5.05
CA VAL A 158 -20.77 -46.65 -5.84
C VAL A 158 -20.87 -45.44 -4.93
N ILE A 159 -20.08 -44.41 -5.22
CA ILE A 159 -20.15 -43.10 -4.56
C ILE A 159 -20.77 -42.13 -5.55
N ARG A 160 -21.87 -41.47 -5.16
CA ARG A 160 -22.56 -40.47 -5.97
C ARG A 160 -22.40 -39.09 -5.35
N GLY A 161 -21.94 -38.13 -6.14
CA GLY A 161 -21.84 -36.73 -5.75
C GLY A 161 -22.63 -35.83 -6.69
N ALA A 162 -23.43 -34.95 -6.12
CA ALA A 162 -24.07 -33.88 -6.86
C ALA A 162 -23.07 -32.76 -7.14
N ILE A 163 -23.11 -32.26 -8.36
CA ILE A 163 -22.35 -31.11 -8.83
C ILE A 163 -23.31 -29.94 -9.05
N GLU A 164 -23.05 -28.84 -8.35
CA GLU A 164 -23.70 -27.55 -8.59
C GLU A 164 -22.65 -26.60 -9.18
N THR A 165 -22.81 -26.17 -10.43
CA THR A 165 -21.86 -25.30 -11.11
C THR A 165 -22.52 -24.59 -12.31
N PRO A 166 -22.12 -23.36 -12.65
CA PRO A 166 -22.51 -22.73 -13.92
C PRO A 166 -21.72 -23.28 -15.12
N LEU A 167 -20.72 -24.14 -14.89
CA LEU A 167 -19.91 -24.77 -15.93
C LEU A 167 -20.63 -25.95 -16.59
N GLN A 168 -20.20 -26.28 -17.80
CA GLN A 168 -20.71 -27.37 -18.62
C GLN A 168 -19.69 -28.51 -18.68
N ALA A 169 -20.15 -29.73 -18.47
CA ALA A 169 -19.39 -30.94 -18.74
C ALA A 169 -20.21 -31.89 -19.61
N ALA A 170 -19.57 -32.58 -20.54
CA ALA A 170 -20.24 -33.53 -21.40
C ALA A 170 -20.68 -34.76 -20.60
N ALA A 171 -21.90 -35.23 -20.85
CA ALA A 171 -22.36 -36.50 -20.31
C ALA A 171 -21.39 -37.61 -20.70
N ARG A 172 -21.06 -38.47 -19.74
CA ARG A 172 -20.02 -39.49 -19.90
C ARG A 172 -20.45 -40.80 -19.27
N ALA A 173 -20.34 -41.87 -20.05
CA ALA A 173 -20.47 -43.23 -19.56
C ALA A 173 -19.29 -43.62 -18.64
N ARG A 174 -19.45 -44.71 -17.88
CA ARG A 174 -18.47 -45.26 -16.95
C ARG A 174 -17.10 -45.47 -17.63
N GLN A 175 -16.12 -44.64 -17.28
CA GLN A 175 -14.75 -44.71 -17.79
C GLN A 175 -13.76 -44.16 -16.75
N HIS A 176 -12.57 -44.75 -16.63
CA HIS A 176 -11.51 -44.19 -15.81
C HIS A 176 -10.77 -43.08 -16.57
N ALA A 177 -11.22 -41.83 -16.38
CA ALA A 177 -10.60 -40.63 -16.92
C ALA A 177 -11.20 -39.37 -16.28
N GLU A 178 -10.54 -38.23 -16.46
CA GLU A 178 -10.98 -36.93 -15.92
C GLU A 178 -12.29 -36.42 -16.52
N ILE A 179 -13.08 -35.70 -15.73
CA ILE A 179 -14.25 -34.94 -16.18
C ILE A 179 -13.87 -33.46 -16.20
N VAL A 180 -13.98 -32.82 -17.37
CA VAL A 180 -13.56 -31.42 -17.57
C VAL A 180 -14.78 -30.51 -17.65
N PHE A 181 -14.81 -29.49 -16.80
CA PHE A 181 -15.83 -28.47 -16.72
C PHE A 181 -15.37 -27.22 -17.48
N ARG A 182 -16.22 -26.77 -18.40
CA ARG A 182 -15.96 -25.68 -19.33
C ARG A 182 -16.96 -24.56 -19.14
N ASP A 183 -16.56 -23.34 -19.42
CA ASP A 183 -17.52 -22.24 -19.54
C ASP A 183 -18.31 -22.30 -20.85
N GLU A 184 -19.20 -21.33 -21.06
CA GLU A 184 -19.99 -21.17 -22.28
C GLU A 184 -19.13 -20.97 -23.55
N ALA A 185 -17.92 -20.43 -23.41
CA ALA A 185 -16.96 -20.26 -24.51
C ALA A 185 -16.15 -21.54 -24.80
N GLY A 186 -16.39 -22.63 -24.05
CA GLY A 186 -15.69 -23.90 -24.19
C GLY A 186 -14.30 -23.94 -23.53
N ALA A 187 -13.89 -22.91 -22.80
CA ALA A 187 -12.61 -22.92 -22.09
C ALA A 187 -12.72 -23.81 -20.85
N ALA A 188 -11.78 -24.74 -20.68
CA ALA A 188 -11.72 -25.59 -19.50
C ALA A 188 -11.25 -24.78 -18.29
N LEU A 189 -12.03 -24.78 -17.22
CA LEU A 189 -11.75 -23.99 -16.01
C LEU A 189 -11.52 -24.87 -14.78
N VAL A 190 -12.17 -26.03 -14.70
CA VAL A 190 -12.02 -26.98 -13.59
C VAL A 190 -12.00 -28.41 -14.15
N SER A 191 -11.20 -29.28 -13.57
CA SER A 191 -11.17 -30.72 -13.86
C SER A 191 -11.41 -31.53 -12.60
N TYR A 192 -12.19 -32.59 -12.70
CA TYR A 192 -12.34 -33.61 -11.67
C TYR A 192 -11.61 -34.88 -12.13
N GLY A 193 -10.50 -35.18 -11.47
CA GLY A 193 -9.50 -36.16 -11.86
C GLY A 193 -10.02 -37.60 -11.90
N ALA A 194 -9.25 -38.46 -12.58
CA ALA A 194 -9.55 -39.88 -12.64
C ALA A 194 -9.27 -40.54 -11.28
N ALA A 195 -10.32 -40.99 -10.60
CA ALA A 195 -10.20 -41.54 -9.25
C ALA A 195 -9.45 -42.88 -9.21
N LEU A 196 -8.63 -43.05 -8.18
CA LEU A 196 -7.97 -44.32 -7.84
C LEU A 196 -8.50 -44.82 -6.49
N ALA A 197 -8.50 -46.14 -6.30
CA ALA A 197 -8.75 -46.75 -5.00
C ALA A 197 -7.53 -47.52 -4.53
N TYR A 198 -7.21 -47.41 -3.23
CA TYR A 198 -6.10 -48.04 -2.55
C TYR A 198 -6.59 -48.85 -1.35
N ASP A 199 -6.01 -50.02 -1.12
CA ASP A 199 -6.24 -50.80 0.10
C ASP A 199 -5.04 -50.67 1.06
N ALA A 200 -5.19 -51.14 2.31
CA ALA A 200 -4.13 -51.09 3.32
C ALA A 200 -2.89 -51.95 2.98
N GLY A 201 -3.03 -52.86 2.02
CA GLY A 201 -1.92 -53.64 1.47
C GLY A 201 -1.17 -52.91 0.36
N GLY A 202 -1.57 -51.68 0.01
CA GLY A 202 -0.99 -50.87 -1.05
C GLY A 202 -1.42 -51.31 -2.46
N ARG A 203 -2.44 -52.15 -2.60
CA ARG A 203 -2.99 -52.48 -3.93
C ARG A 203 -3.80 -51.30 -4.44
N THR A 204 -3.66 -51.02 -5.73
CA THR A 204 -4.37 -49.94 -6.40
C THR A 204 -5.27 -50.49 -7.50
N ILE A 205 -6.43 -49.89 -7.70
CA ILE A 205 -7.29 -50.13 -8.86
C ILE A 205 -7.84 -48.81 -9.40
N ALA A 206 -7.95 -48.74 -10.73
CA ALA A 206 -8.64 -47.65 -11.41
C ALA A 206 -10.12 -47.64 -11.01
N MET A 207 -10.65 -46.47 -10.64
CA MET A 207 -12.07 -46.30 -10.33
C MET A 207 -12.74 -45.51 -11.47
N PRO A 208 -13.49 -46.18 -12.37
CA PRO A 208 -14.22 -45.49 -13.41
C PRO A 208 -15.24 -44.49 -12.87
N SER A 209 -15.32 -43.33 -13.50
CA SER A 209 -16.32 -42.29 -13.24
C SER A 209 -17.32 -42.19 -14.39
N SER A 210 -18.54 -41.77 -14.07
CA SER A 210 -19.54 -41.34 -15.05
C SER A 210 -20.12 -39.99 -14.64
N PHE A 211 -20.55 -39.19 -15.61
CA PHE A 211 -21.22 -37.91 -15.37
C PHE A 211 -22.53 -37.83 -16.14
N GLN A 212 -23.64 -37.63 -15.43
CA GLN A 212 -24.96 -37.46 -16.05
C GLN A 212 -25.83 -36.60 -15.15
N GLU A 213 -26.59 -35.66 -15.73
CA GLU A 213 -27.61 -34.88 -15.01
C GLU A 213 -27.09 -34.15 -13.76
N GLY A 214 -25.85 -33.65 -13.82
CA GLY A 214 -25.22 -32.95 -12.70
C GLY A 214 -24.73 -33.87 -11.57
N GLU A 215 -24.62 -35.18 -11.81
CA GLU A 215 -24.11 -36.14 -10.84
C GLU A 215 -22.85 -36.84 -11.37
N ILE A 216 -21.82 -36.92 -10.52
CA ILE A 216 -20.67 -37.79 -10.73
C ILE A 216 -20.90 -39.08 -9.94
N ALA A 217 -20.76 -40.23 -10.60
CA ALA A 217 -20.73 -41.53 -9.94
C ALA A 217 -19.35 -42.17 -10.09
N LEU A 218 -18.74 -42.57 -8.97
CA LEU A 218 -17.47 -43.30 -8.90
C LEU A 218 -17.78 -44.78 -8.65
N HIS A 219 -17.17 -45.67 -9.43
CA HIS A 219 -17.46 -47.10 -9.35
C HIS A 219 -16.21 -47.93 -9.02
N LEU A 220 -16.23 -48.60 -7.88
CA LEU A 220 -15.20 -49.55 -7.47
C LEU A 220 -15.71 -50.99 -7.60
N ASP A 221 -14.93 -51.82 -8.28
CA ASP A 221 -15.25 -53.22 -8.56
C ASP A 221 -15.45 -54.02 -7.26
N GLY A 222 -16.60 -54.69 -7.16
CA GLY A 222 -16.97 -55.46 -5.95
C GLY A 222 -16.09 -56.67 -5.68
N ALA A 223 -15.53 -57.31 -6.72
CA ALA A 223 -14.64 -58.45 -6.54
C ALA A 223 -13.28 -58.03 -5.98
N TRP A 224 -12.77 -56.86 -6.41
CA TRP A 224 -11.61 -56.22 -5.80
C TRP A 224 -11.88 -55.82 -4.35
N LEU A 225 -13.00 -55.15 -4.09
CA LEU A 225 -13.38 -54.69 -2.74
C LEU A 225 -13.54 -55.86 -1.74
N ALA A 226 -14.13 -56.97 -2.16
CA ALA A 226 -14.27 -58.18 -1.34
C ALA A 226 -12.93 -58.78 -0.91
N GLN A 227 -11.87 -58.55 -1.70
CA GLN A 227 -10.52 -58.99 -1.41
C GLN A 227 -9.68 -57.91 -0.71
N ALA A 228 -10.12 -56.65 -0.70
CA ALA A 228 -9.39 -55.50 -0.17
C ALA A 228 -9.02 -55.68 1.31
N SER A 229 -7.80 -55.28 1.66
CA SER A 229 -7.40 -55.11 3.07
C SER A 229 -7.81 -53.71 3.52
N PHE A 230 -8.60 -53.61 4.57
CA PHE A 230 -9.08 -52.31 5.05
C PHE A 230 -8.04 -51.64 5.96
N PRO A 231 -7.97 -50.29 6.00
CA PRO A 231 -8.84 -49.35 5.31
C PRO A 231 -8.72 -49.32 3.78
N VAL A 232 -9.83 -48.98 3.10
CA VAL A 232 -9.86 -48.67 1.66
C VAL A 232 -10.02 -47.16 1.49
N THR A 233 -9.17 -46.55 0.67
CA THR A 233 -9.17 -45.11 0.37
C THR A 233 -9.45 -44.88 -1.12
N ILE A 234 -10.33 -43.95 -1.43
CA ILE A 234 -10.68 -43.54 -2.80
C ILE A 234 -10.33 -42.07 -2.98
N ASP A 235 -9.64 -41.75 -4.06
CA ASP A 235 -8.91 -40.49 -4.23
C ASP A 235 -9.15 -39.84 -5.61
N PRO A 236 -10.23 -39.07 -5.76
CA PRO A 236 -10.36 -38.06 -6.82
C PRO A 236 -9.70 -36.71 -6.45
N LEU A 237 -9.11 -36.04 -7.45
CA LEU A 237 -8.56 -34.69 -7.33
C LEU A 237 -9.39 -33.67 -8.11
N ALA A 238 -9.90 -32.61 -7.46
CA ALA A 238 -10.53 -31.48 -8.12
C ALA A 238 -9.53 -30.32 -8.30
N SER A 239 -9.23 -29.96 -9.55
CA SER A 239 -8.17 -29.00 -9.88
C SER A 239 -8.68 -27.85 -10.75
N PRO A 240 -8.22 -26.61 -10.54
CA PRO A 240 -8.37 -25.57 -11.55
C PRO A 240 -7.56 -25.94 -12.81
N VAL A 241 -8.09 -25.63 -13.99
CA VAL A 241 -7.37 -25.80 -15.26
C VAL A 241 -6.76 -24.46 -15.65
N PHE A 242 -5.43 -24.40 -15.66
CA PHE A 242 -4.73 -23.18 -16.07
C PHE A 242 -4.77 -23.03 -17.58
N LEU A 243 -5.37 -21.94 -18.06
CA LEU A 243 -5.36 -21.61 -19.49
C LEU A 243 -3.92 -21.26 -19.90
N SER A 244 -3.39 -21.95 -20.91
CA SER A 244 -2.07 -21.65 -21.48
C SER A 244 -2.04 -20.21 -22.00
N GLY A 245 -1.25 -19.34 -21.35
CA GLY A 245 -1.08 -17.93 -21.73
C GLY A 245 -1.56 -16.92 -20.68
N SER A 246 -2.42 -17.31 -19.74
CA SER A 246 -2.60 -16.58 -18.48
C SER A 246 -1.53 -17.04 -17.49
N ALA A 247 -0.97 -16.11 -16.71
CA ALA A 247 0.01 -16.49 -15.70
C ALA A 247 -0.60 -17.60 -14.81
N PRO A 248 0.09 -18.73 -14.60
CA PRO A 248 -0.40 -19.86 -13.79
C PRO A 248 -0.68 -19.51 -12.31
N ASN A 249 -0.41 -18.27 -11.88
CA ASN A 249 -0.67 -17.79 -10.53
C ASN A 249 -1.90 -16.88 -10.55
N GLY A 250 -3.07 -17.50 -10.54
CA GLY A 250 -4.38 -16.90 -10.72
C GLY A 250 -4.61 -15.57 -9.99
N GLY A 251 -5.46 -14.76 -10.62
CA GLY A 251 -5.97 -13.51 -10.09
C GLY A 251 -5.09 -12.28 -10.33
N ALA A 252 -5.67 -11.25 -10.94
CA ALA A 252 -5.01 -9.94 -11.08
C ALA A 252 -5.09 -9.19 -9.75
N LEU A 253 -4.03 -8.47 -9.38
CA LEU A 253 -4.10 -7.51 -8.28
C LEU A 253 -4.87 -6.27 -8.72
N SER A 254 -5.82 -5.81 -7.90
CA SER A 254 -6.63 -4.63 -8.18
C SER A 254 -6.19 -3.41 -7.37
N SER A 255 -5.81 -3.59 -6.11
CA SER A 255 -5.29 -2.54 -5.22
C SER A 255 -4.13 -3.06 -4.37
N LEU A 256 -3.27 -2.14 -3.93
CA LEU A 256 -2.14 -2.44 -3.06
C LEU A 256 -1.81 -1.19 -2.25
N GLU A 257 -1.67 -1.38 -0.94
CA GLU A 257 -1.24 -0.35 0.01
C GLU A 257 -0.11 -0.89 0.90
N ILE A 258 0.74 0.01 1.38
CA ILE A 258 1.92 -0.33 2.18
C ILE A 258 2.07 0.66 3.32
N GLU A 259 2.33 0.17 4.53
CA GLU A 259 2.74 1.03 5.62
C GLU A 259 3.91 0.42 6.40
N ALA A 260 4.80 1.29 6.87
CA ALA A 260 5.94 0.90 7.72
C ALA A 260 5.62 1.20 9.18
N ALA A 261 5.92 0.24 10.06
CA ALA A 261 5.86 0.46 11.49
C ALA A 261 6.81 1.60 11.86
N SER A 262 6.35 2.49 12.73
CA SER A 262 7.16 3.61 13.20
C SER A 262 7.81 3.36 14.56
N GLY A 263 7.66 2.17 15.15
CA GLY A 263 8.18 1.84 16.48
C GLY A 263 9.71 1.79 16.58
N VAL A 264 10.24 2.14 17.77
CA VAL A 264 11.65 1.91 18.09
C VAL A 264 11.90 0.40 18.22
N GLY A 265 12.46 -0.22 17.19
CA GLY A 265 12.94 -1.61 17.23
C GLY A 265 12.22 -2.59 16.32
N THR A 266 11.03 -2.25 15.80
CA THR A 266 10.33 -3.05 14.79
C THR A 266 10.47 -2.38 13.43
N ARG A 267 11.25 -3.00 12.54
CA ARG A 267 11.42 -2.57 11.13
C ARG A 267 10.45 -3.31 10.21
N ASN A 268 9.23 -3.47 10.69
CA ASN A 268 8.21 -4.24 10.01
C ASN A 268 7.46 -3.36 9.02
N VAL A 269 7.08 -3.98 7.91
CA VAL A 269 6.32 -3.40 6.82
C VAL A 269 5.11 -4.28 6.59
N LEU A 270 3.93 -3.68 6.60
CA LEU A 270 2.71 -4.36 6.20
C LEU A 270 2.39 -3.98 4.76
N VAL A 271 2.28 -4.99 3.90
CA VAL A 271 1.78 -4.83 2.53
C VAL A 271 0.40 -5.47 2.46
N ALA A 272 -0.63 -4.65 2.25
CA ALA A 272 -1.98 -5.14 2.00
C ALA A 272 -2.31 -5.03 0.51
N PHE A 273 -3.01 -6.02 -0.02
CA PHE A 273 -3.40 -5.99 -1.41
C PHE A 273 -4.70 -6.77 -1.62
N THR A 274 -5.39 -6.40 -2.69
CA THR A 274 -6.58 -7.10 -3.16
C THR A 274 -6.25 -7.93 -4.39
N ARG A 275 -6.73 -9.16 -4.41
CA ARG A 275 -6.59 -10.10 -5.53
C ARG A 275 -7.97 -10.47 -6.07
N ALA A 276 -8.14 -10.33 -7.38
CA ALA A 276 -9.35 -10.75 -8.07
C ALA A 276 -9.39 -12.26 -8.28
N ILE A 277 -10.34 -12.97 -7.68
CA ILE A 277 -10.72 -14.33 -8.09
C ILE A 277 -11.52 -14.27 -9.39
N SER A 278 -12.41 -13.27 -9.49
CA SER A 278 -13.06 -12.86 -10.74
C SER A 278 -13.28 -11.34 -10.75
N LEU A 279 -13.92 -10.77 -11.76
CA LEU A 279 -14.27 -9.35 -11.76
C LEU A 279 -15.24 -8.98 -10.62
N SER A 280 -16.10 -9.90 -10.20
CA SER A 280 -17.08 -9.69 -9.13
C SER A 280 -16.69 -10.30 -7.79
N ASP A 281 -15.47 -10.84 -7.68
CA ASP A 281 -15.02 -11.58 -6.49
C ASP A 281 -13.56 -11.25 -6.23
N HIS A 282 -13.32 -10.48 -5.18
CA HIS A 282 -12.00 -10.05 -4.76
C HIS A 282 -11.77 -10.41 -3.30
N ASP A 283 -10.55 -10.83 -3.01
CA ASP A 283 -10.08 -11.19 -1.67
C ASP A 283 -8.99 -10.23 -1.22
N VAL A 284 -8.92 -9.95 0.08
CA VAL A 284 -7.89 -9.09 0.68
C VAL A 284 -6.87 -9.95 1.42
N TYR A 285 -5.59 -9.62 1.25
CA TYR A 285 -4.45 -10.24 1.90
C TYR A 285 -3.60 -9.15 2.55
N ALA A 286 -2.98 -9.45 3.69
CA ALA A 286 -1.95 -8.60 4.27
C ALA A 286 -0.74 -9.41 4.74
N VAL A 287 0.44 -8.90 4.41
CA VAL A 287 1.71 -9.60 4.54
C VAL A 287 2.67 -8.73 5.32
N LEU A 288 3.17 -9.27 6.42
CA LEU A 288 4.18 -8.65 7.25
C LEU A 288 5.57 -9.07 6.76
N CYS A 289 6.47 -8.12 6.55
CA CYS A 289 7.85 -8.36 6.16
C CYS A 289 8.76 -7.29 6.78
N ASP A 290 10.07 -7.33 6.49
CA ASP A 290 10.97 -6.25 6.89
C ASP A 290 11.09 -5.14 5.82
N GLU A 291 11.84 -4.06 6.10
CA GLU A 291 12.11 -2.98 5.13
C GLU A 291 12.87 -3.41 3.86
N SER A 292 13.42 -4.63 3.83
CA SER A 292 13.99 -5.24 2.61
C SER A 292 13.00 -6.13 1.88
N PHE A 293 11.77 -6.23 2.38
CA PHE A 293 10.71 -7.14 1.94
C PHE A 293 11.11 -8.63 2.04
N ALA A 294 12.05 -8.95 2.93
CA ALA A 294 12.43 -10.32 3.21
C ALA A 294 11.48 -10.94 4.25
N SER A 295 11.48 -12.28 4.31
CA SER A 295 10.69 -13.08 5.25
C SER A 295 9.19 -12.73 5.27
N PRO A 296 8.51 -12.72 4.11
CA PRO A 296 7.10 -12.37 4.07
C PRO A 296 6.26 -13.40 4.83
N LEU A 297 5.38 -12.89 5.69
CA LEU A 297 4.49 -13.67 6.52
C LEU A 297 3.06 -13.19 6.31
N LEU A 298 2.18 -14.08 5.84
CA LEU A 298 0.75 -13.80 5.78
C LEU A 298 0.21 -13.61 7.21
N VAL A 299 -0.37 -12.45 7.49
CA VAL A 299 -0.95 -12.12 8.82
C VAL A 299 -2.45 -11.84 8.76
N TYR A 300 -2.99 -11.58 7.57
CA TYR A 300 -4.42 -11.42 7.36
C TYR A 300 -4.81 -11.94 5.98
N SER A 301 -5.98 -12.59 5.93
CA SER A 301 -6.61 -12.97 4.68
C SER A 301 -8.12 -13.03 4.87
N ASN A 302 -8.85 -12.55 3.88
CA ASN A 302 -10.29 -12.64 3.82
C ASN A 302 -10.71 -13.25 2.48
N LEU A 303 -11.33 -14.43 2.55
CA LEU A 303 -11.65 -15.30 1.42
C LEU A 303 -13.16 -15.45 1.20
N ASP A 304 -13.94 -14.44 1.61
CA ASP A 304 -15.39 -14.47 1.53
C ASP A 304 -15.85 -14.74 0.10
N ALA A 305 -16.76 -15.68 -0.10
CA ALA A 305 -17.29 -15.97 -1.44
C ALA A 305 -18.62 -15.23 -1.72
N THR A 306 -19.19 -14.61 -0.69
CA THR A 306 -20.47 -13.90 -0.73
C THR A 306 -20.28 -12.40 -0.95
N TYR A 307 -19.11 -11.88 -0.57
CA TYR A 307 -18.73 -10.49 -0.72
C TYR A 307 -17.44 -10.37 -1.51
N SER A 308 -17.31 -9.26 -2.25
CA SER A 308 -16.07 -8.87 -2.91
C SER A 308 -15.39 -7.77 -2.10
N ASP A 309 -14.19 -8.02 -1.61
CA ASP A 309 -13.42 -7.08 -0.80
C ASP A 309 -12.34 -6.37 -1.65
N THR A 310 -12.38 -5.04 -1.73
CA THR A 310 -11.48 -4.19 -2.54
C THR A 310 -10.83 -3.08 -1.71
N ASP A 311 -9.93 -2.32 -2.35
CA ASP A 311 -9.39 -1.05 -1.83
C ASP A 311 -8.85 -1.15 -0.40
N ALA A 312 -7.99 -2.15 -0.16
CA ALA A 312 -7.35 -2.34 1.13
C ALA A 312 -6.43 -1.15 1.49
N GLN A 313 -6.64 -0.56 2.65
CA GLN A 313 -5.87 0.53 3.23
C GLN A 313 -5.18 0.06 4.50
N VAL A 314 -3.96 0.55 4.78
CA VAL A 314 -3.22 0.21 5.99
C VAL A 314 -2.68 1.42 6.70
N ALA A 315 -2.71 1.35 8.04
CA ALA A 315 -2.10 2.35 8.91
C ALA A 315 -1.48 1.67 10.12
N PHE A 316 -0.57 2.38 10.78
CA PHE A 316 0.06 1.93 12.02
C PHE A 316 -0.17 2.92 13.15
N VAL A 317 -0.59 2.43 14.32
CA VAL A 317 -0.77 3.25 15.53
C VAL A 317 0.36 2.95 16.51
N ASN A 318 1.34 3.83 16.53
CA ASN A 318 2.63 3.60 17.17
C ASN A 318 2.56 3.32 18.67
N ARG A 319 1.72 4.05 19.42
CA ARG A 319 1.63 3.89 20.88
C ARG A 319 1.14 2.50 21.29
N HIS A 320 0.34 1.86 20.45
CA HIS A 320 -0.23 0.54 20.72
C HIS A 320 0.45 -0.59 19.95
N ASP A 321 1.48 -0.29 19.16
CA ASP A 321 2.17 -1.23 18.28
C ASP A 321 1.16 -2.04 17.45
N ARG A 322 0.18 -1.33 16.85
CA ARG A 322 -0.99 -1.95 16.23
C ARG A 322 -1.12 -1.55 14.76
N TRP A 323 -1.29 -2.57 13.93
CA TRP A 323 -1.70 -2.41 12.55
C TRP A 323 -3.20 -2.27 12.46
N MET A 324 -3.62 -1.35 11.60
CA MET A 324 -5.00 -1.13 11.21
C MET A 324 -5.09 -1.41 9.72
N LEU A 325 -6.08 -2.21 9.33
CA LEU A 325 -6.41 -2.49 7.95
C LEU A 325 -7.89 -2.16 7.73
N CYS A 326 -8.21 -1.50 6.63
CA CYS A 326 -9.58 -1.27 6.19
C CYS A 326 -9.73 -1.81 4.77
N SER A 327 -10.85 -2.43 4.45
CA SER A 327 -11.21 -2.77 3.06
C SER A 327 -12.66 -2.39 2.79
N GLU A 328 -12.92 -2.03 1.55
CA GLU A 328 -14.29 -1.91 1.03
C GLU A 328 -14.82 -3.32 0.75
N ARG A 329 -16.07 -3.57 1.10
CA ARG A 329 -16.71 -4.87 1.01
C ARG A 329 -18.03 -4.70 0.28
N ARG A 330 -18.12 -5.28 -0.91
CA ARG A 330 -19.26 -5.14 -1.80
C ARG A 330 -20.07 -6.42 -1.91
N ARG A 331 -21.39 -6.28 -2.06
CA ARG A 331 -22.27 -7.40 -2.35
C ARG A 331 -23.33 -7.03 -3.36
N VAL A 332 -23.41 -7.82 -4.41
CA VAL A 332 -24.50 -7.74 -5.37
C VAL A 332 -25.73 -8.46 -4.81
N THR A 333 -26.84 -7.75 -4.73
CA THR A 333 -28.16 -8.30 -4.37
C THR A 333 -29.15 -8.09 -5.51
N PRO A 334 -30.34 -8.73 -5.49
CA PRO A 334 -31.40 -8.42 -6.45
C PRO A 334 -31.83 -6.95 -6.47
N ASN A 335 -31.57 -6.20 -5.38
CA ASN A 335 -31.96 -4.80 -5.24
C ASN A 335 -30.84 -3.80 -5.60
N GLY A 336 -29.66 -4.27 -5.98
CA GLY A 336 -28.47 -3.44 -6.20
C GLY A 336 -27.23 -3.96 -5.47
N GLU A 337 -26.11 -3.32 -5.72
CA GLU A 337 -24.82 -3.62 -5.09
C GLU A 337 -24.59 -2.70 -3.90
N TYR A 338 -24.44 -3.20 -2.68
CA TYR A 338 -24.09 -2.30 -1.57
C TYR A 338 -22.63 -2.43 -1.15
N ALA A 339 -22.05 -1.33 -0.70
CA ALA A 339 -20.67 -1.25 -0.20
C ALA A 339 -20.63 -0.97 1.30
N ARG A 340 -19.75 -1.67 2.02
CA ARG A 340 -19.49 -1.46 3.45
C ARG A 340 -18.00 -1.45 3.71
N LEU A 341 -17.61 -0.99 4.90
CA LEU A 341 -16.22 -1.05 5.34
C LEU A 341 -16.02 -2.18 6.35
N ARG A 342 -14.97 -2.95 6.13
CA ARG A 342 -14.44 -3.93 7.08
C ARG A 342 -13.15 -3.39 7.65
N ILE A 343 -13.06 -3.35 8.98
CA ILE A 343 -11.88 -2.88 9.70
C ILE A 343 -11.28 -4.08 10.43
N TYR A 344 -9.97 -4.21 10.37
CA TYR A 344 -9.22 -5.26 11.02
C TYR A 344 -8.03 -4.68 11.77
N ALA A 345 -7.81 -5.12 13.00
CA ALA A 345 -6.80 -4.55 13.87
C ALA A 345 -6.00 -5.64 14.59
N PHE A 346 -4.67 -5.60 14.52
CA PHE A 346 -3.81 -6.62 15.13
C PHE A 346 -2.49 -6.03 15.63
N LEU A 347 -1.91 -6.63 16.67
CA LEU A 347 -0.61 -6.18 17.20
C LEU A 347 0.50 -6.52 16.20
N ALA A 348 1.57 -5.73 16.16
CA ALA A 348 2.71 -5.98 15.27
C ALA A 348 3.44 -7.29 15.58
N THR A 349 3.23 -7.84 16.78
CA THR A 349 3.74 -9.15 17.22
C THR A 349 2.81 -10.31 16.88
N HIS A 350 1.61 -10.07 16.33
CA HIS A 350 0.73 -11.14 15.88
C HIS A 350 1.24 -11.70 14.55
N LEU A 351 1.79 -12.92 14.62
CA LEU A 351 2.38 -13.63 13.48
C LEU A 351 1.46 -14.73 12.92
N GLN A 352 0.29 -14.92 13.51
CA GLN A 352 -0.71 -15.88 13.05
C GLN A 352 -1.72 -15.17 12.14
N VAL A 353 -2.07 -15.81 11.03
CA VAL A 353 -3.12 -15.33 10.12
C VAL A 353 -4.41 -15.10 10.91
N ASN A 354 -5.00 -13.92 10.75
CA ASN A 354 -6.29 -13.56 11.31
C ASN A 354 -6.35 -13.51 12.87
N ALA A 355 -5.22 -13.42 13.58
CA ALA A 355 -5.19 -13.40 15.06
C ALA A 355 -5.61 -12.09 15.76
N GLY A 356 -5.86 -11.02 15.02
CA GLY A 356 -6.43 -9.75 15.47
C GLY A 356 -7.94 -9.74 15.68
N THR A 357 -8.49 -8.53 15.66
CA THR A 357 -9.91 -8.26 15.89
C THR A 357 -10.53 -7.65 14.64
N GLU A 358 -11.57 -8.29 14.13
CA GLU A 358 -12.41 -7.74 13.07
C GLU A 358 -13.52 -6.88 13.68
N LEU A 359 -13.72 -5.71 13.11
CA LEU A 359 -14.77 -4.77 13.45
C LEU A 359 -15.48 -4.40 12.14
N LEU A 360 -16.76 -4.73 12.06
CA LEU A 360 -17.59 -4.30 10.94
C LEU A 360 -18.11 -2.90 11.27
N SER A 361 -17.99 -1.97 10.31
CA SER A 361 -18.57 -0.64 10.49
C SER A 361 -20.08 -0.79 10.71
N MET A 362 -20.53 -0.38 11.90
CA MET A 362 -21.95 -0.37 12.27
C MET A 362 -22.53 1.00 11.90
N THR A 363 -23.05 1.13 10.69
CA THR A 363 -23.72 2.38 10.23
C THR A 363 -24.97 2.03 9.40
N PRO A 364 -25.91 2.98 9.19
CA PRO A 364 -27.32 2.72 8.93
C PRO A 364 -27.58 1.74 7.78
N ALA A 365 -28.66 0.96 7.88
CA ALA A 365 -28.94 -0.17 7.00
C ALA A 365 -29.09 0.13 5.48
N ASN A 366 -28.93 1.38 5.02
CA ASN A 366 -29.31 1.82 3.68
C ASN A 366 -28.34 2.85 3.06
N ALA A 367 -27.04 2.80 3.36
CA ALA A 367 -26.04 3.67 2.73
C ALA A 367 -24.83 2.85 2.27
N ASP A 368 -24.21 3.28 1.17
CA ASP A 368 -23.00 2.67 0.64
C ASP A 368 -21.77 3.41 1.19
N HIS A 369 -20.88 2.66 1.83
CA HIS A 369 -19.63 3.19 2.37
C HIS A 369 -18.47 2.68 1.52
N SER A 370 -17.75 3.60 0.88
CA SER A 370 -16.73 3.27 -0.12
C SER A 370 -15.53 4.19 -0.04
N ARG A 371 -14.50 3.88 -0.83
CA ARG A 371 -13.30 4.72 -1.04
C ARG A 371 -12.67 5.16 0.28
N ALA A 372 -12.50 4.21 1.19
CA ALA A 372 -11.90 4.48 2.48
C ALA A 372 -10.42 4.84 2.33
N ASP A 373 -9.93 5.66 3.26
CA ASP A 373 -8.51 5.92 3.50
C ASP A 373 -8.24 5.91 5.01
N LEU A 374 -7.02 5.58 5.42
CA LEU A 374 -6.69 5.25 6.81
C LEU A 374 -5.41 5.96 7.28
N GLY A 375 -5.53 6.72 8.36
CA GLY A 375 -4.43 7.46 8.99
C GLY A 375 -4.00 6.89 10.32
N GLY A 376 -2.69 6.72 10.49
CA GLY A 376 -2.06 6.27 11.72
C GLY A 376 -1.29 7.37 12.46
N SER A 377 -0.40 6.95 13.36
CA SER A 377 0.50 7.81 14.11
C SER A 377 1.97 7.45 13.89
N VAL A 378 2.83 8.47 13.98
CA VAL A 378 4.28 8.30 13.90
C VAL A 378 4.91 8.03 15.27
N ALA A 379 6.17 7.64 15.27
CA ALA A 379 6.93 7.51 16.52
C ALA A 379 7.10 8.82 17.24
N GLY A 380 7.02 8.76 18.56
CA GLY A 380 7.03 9.94 19.42
C GLY A 380 5.68 10.64 19.47
N ASP A 381 4.73 10.28 18.60
CA ASP A 381 3.33 10.52 18.88
C ASP A 381 2.84 9.54 19.95
N PHE A 382 2.05 10.09 20.86
CA PHE A 382 1.45 9.37 21.96
C PHE A 382 -0.06 9.27 21.79
N GLY A 383 -0.62 9.71 20.66
CA GLY A 383 -2.06 9.55 20.41
C GLY A 383 -2.43 8.07 20.21
N ASP A 384 -3.57 7.69 20.80
CA ASP A 384 -4.10 6.31 20.83
C ASP A 384 -4.95 5.96 19.59
N THR A 385 -5.23 6.96 18.75
CA THR A 385 -6.21 6.85 17.67
C THR A 385 -5.61 6.74 16.27
N ALA A 386 -6.20 5.89 15.43
CA ALA A 386 -6.18 6.04 13.97
C ALA A 386 -7.39 6.88 13.51
N LEU A 387 -7.39 7.36 12.28
CA LEU A 387 -8.54 8.01 11.65
C LEU A 387 -8.91 7.28 10.37
N LEU A 388 -10.14 6.79 10.30
CA LEU A 388 -10.73 6.28 9.07
C LEU A 388 -11.48 7.45 8.40
N CYS A 389 -11.23 7.73 7.13
CA CYS A 389 -12.11 8.57 6.31
C CYS A 389 -12.73 7.74 5.19
N TYR A 390 -13.94 8.09 4.76
CA TYR A 390 -14.67 7.34 3.75
C TYR A 390 -15.79 8.14 3.12
N GLN A 391 -16.19 7.71 1.93
CA GLN A 391 -17.34 8.24 1.20
C GLN A 391 -18.62 7.50 1.65
N VAL A 392 -19.70 8.25 1.84
CA VAL A 392 -21.03 7.73 2.15
C VAL A 392 -22.00 8.19 1.08
N ASP A 393 -22.66 7.22 0.45
CA ASP A 393 -23.73 7.48 -0.49
C ASP A 393 -25.08 7.19 0.17
N ALA A 394 -25.91 8.23 0.31
CA ALA A 394 -27.23 8.13 0.96
C ALA A 394 -28.34 7.64 0.00
N GLY A 395 -27.99 7.28 -1.24
CA GLY A 395 -28.90 6.69 -2.23
C GLY A 395 -29.45 5.31 -1.83
N ALA A 396 -30.36 4.78 -2.65
CA ALA A 396 -30.71 3.37 -2.54
C ALA A 396 -29.45 2.52 -2.78
N ALA A 397 -29.27 1.45 -2.01
CA ALA A 397 -28.16 0.51 -2.15
C ALA A 397 -27.86 0.20 -3.63
N GLY A 398 -26.66 0.51 -4.09
CA GLY A 398 -26.21 0.23 -5.46
C GLY A 398 -26.51 1.26 -6.52
N THR A 399 -27.02 2.42 -6.13
CA THR A 399 -26.96 3.60 -6.97
C THR A 399 -25.96 4.57 -6.38
N LEU A 400 -24.85 4.78 -7.08
CA LEU A 400 -24.02 5.96 -6.84
C LEU A 400 -24.91 7.19 -7.09
N SER A 401 -25.30 7.87 -6.02
CA SER A 401 -25.99 9.13 -6.11
C SER A 401 -25.01 10.21 -6.52
N ASP A 402 -25.55 11.25 -7.14
CA ASP A 402 -24.82 12.48 -7.44
C ASP A 402 -24.64 13.37 -6.19
N HIS A 403 -24.73 12.78 -4.98
CA HIS A 403 -24.83 13.46 -3.69
C HIS A 403 -24.08 12.69 -2.59
N SER A 404 -22.83 12.31 -2.83
CA SER A 404 -22.00 11.61 -1.84
C SER A 404 -21.46 12.54 -0.76
N GLU A 405 -21.34 12.04 0.48
CA GLU A 405 -20.79 12.75 1.64
C GLU A 405 -19.46 12.15 2.11
N ILE A 406 -18.63 12.94 2.80
CA ILE A 406 -17.38 12.44 3.39
C ILE A 406 -17.49 12.41 4.91
N TYR A 407 -17.24 11.24 5.48
CA TYR A 407 -17.23 11.00 6.91
C TYR A 407 -15.83 10.63 7.38
N VAL A 408 -15.58 10.91 8.66
CA VAL A 408 -14.46 10.36 9.40
C VAL A 408 -14.93 9.62 10.64
N ALA A 409 -14.20 8.62 11.07
CA ALA A 409 -14.44 7.96 12.34
C ALA A 409 -13.08 7.71 13.02
N PRO A 410 -12.85 8.26 14.23
CA PRO A 410 -11.65 7.94 14.98
C PRO A 410 -11.71 6.48 15.44
N PHE A 411 -10.58 5.79 15.39
CA PHE A 411 -10.45 4.43 15.89
C PHE A 411 -9.48 4.40 17.06
N ASP A 412 -9.96 4.07 18.26
CA ASP A 412 -9.08 3.90 19.42
C ASP A 412 -8.38 2.53 19.35
N ALA A 413 -7.08 2.52 19.07
CA ALA A 413 -6.29 1.31 18.93
C ALA A 413 -6.00 0.60 20.27
N GLY A 414 -6.18 1.28 21.39
CA GLY A 414 -6.04 0.72 22.73
C GLY A 414 -7.29 -0.06 23.15
N THR A 415 -8.47 0.51 22.91
CA THR A 415 -9.75 -0.11 23.28
C THR A 415 -10.39 -0.93 22.15
N LEU A 416 -9.87 -0.82 20.93
CA LEU A 416 -10.44 -1.43 19.71
C LEU A 416 -11.89 -1.00 19.47
N VAL A 417 -12.17 0.29 19.69
CA VAL A 417 -13.50 0.87 19.51
C VAL A 417 -13.44 1.87 18.36
N LEU A 418 -14.31 1.69 17.38
CA LEU A 418 -14.61 2.70 16.36
C LEU A 418 -15.51 3.76 16.99
N GLY A 419 -15.05 5.00 17.00
CA GLY A 419 -15.81 6.16 17.49
C GLY A 419 -16.97 6.50 16.56
N ALA A 420 -17.76 7.50 16.98
CA ALA A 420 -18.87 7.99 16.17
C ALA A 420 -18.35 8.60 14.86
N ALA A 421 -19.04 8.30 13.76
CA ALA A 421 -18.76 8.93 12.48
C ALA A 421 -19.14 10.42 12.51
N GLU A 422 -18.29 11.26 11.96
CA GLU A 422 -18.46 12.70 11.86
C GLU A 422 -18.45 13.13 10.39
N LEU A 423 -19.49 13.88 9.99
CA LEU A 423 -19.56 14.50 8.67
C LEU A 423 -18.52 15.63 8.58
N LEU A 424 -17.61 15.55 7.61
CA LEU A 424 -16.52 16.52 7.50
C LEU A 424 -16.91 17.87 6.90
N SER A 425 -18.04 17.97 6.21
CA SER A 425 -18.48 19.27 5.70
C SER A 425 -19.33 20.04 6.71
N ALA A 426 -19.25 21.36 6.68
CA ALA A 426 -20.18 22.24 7.41
C ALA A 426 -21.62 22.08 6.95
N THR A 427 -21.82 21.78 5.67
CA THR A 427 -23.13 21.76 5.04
C THR A 427 -23.35 20.38 4.46
N PRO A 428 -24.37 19.63 4.92
CA PRO A 428 -24.77 18.38 4.29
C PRO A 428 -24.97 18.59 2.78
N VAL A 429 -24.61 17.60 1.98
CA VAL A 429 -24.62 17.76 0.51
C VAL A 429 -26.00 18.13 -0.04
N GLY A 430 -27.06 17.60 0.58
CA GLY A 430 -28.44 17.79 0.13
C GLY A 430 -28.57 17.38 -1.33
N THR A 431 -29.06 18.29 -2.17
CA THR A 431 -29.11 18.10 -3.63
C THR A 431 -28.08 18.96 -4.39
N ARG A 432 -27.21 19.69 -3.66
CA ARG A 432 -26.33 20.70 -4.25
C ARG A 432 -24.95 20.16 -4.56
N TYR A 433 -24.33 19.50 -3.60
CA TYR A 433 -22.93 19.08 -3.72
C TYR A 433 -22.82 17.59 -3.96
N ASP A 434 -21.73 17.20 -4.60
CA ASP A 434 -21.25 15.82 -4.65
C ASP A 434 -19.83 15.78 -4.12
N ARG A 435 -19.51 14.87 -3.21
CA ARG A 435 -18.19 14.78 -2.58
C ARG A 435 -17.67 13.36 -2.64
N GLU A 436 -16.50 13.21 -3.23
CA GLU A 436 -15.96 11.90 -3.53
C GLU A 436 -14.45 11.79 -3.31
N ASP A 437 -13.95 10.55 -3.39
CA ASP A 437 -12.53 10.20 -3.37
C ASP A 437 -11.79 10.82 -2.18
N PRO A 438 -12.23 10.61 -0.93
CA PRO A 438 -11.52 11.22 0.18
C PRO A 438 -10.10 10.65 0.27
N ALA A 439 -9.15 11.51 0.64
CA ALA A 439 -7.79 11.13 0.94
C ALA A 439 -7.31 11.87 2.18
N LEU A 440 -6.48 11.25 3.00
CA LEU A 440 -5.99 11.81 4.24
C LEU A 440 -4.48 11.61 4.38
N ASN A 441 -3.81 12.46 5.15
CA ASN A 441 -2.39 12.24 5.43
C ASN A 441 -2.22 11.01 6.32
N ALA A 442 -1.63 9.94 5.79
CA ALA A 442 -1.46 8.63 6.46
C ALA A 442 -0.81 8.68 7.87
N ARG A 443 -0.18 9.79 8.25
CA ARG A 443 0.59 9.96 9.49
C ARG A 443 0.29 11.29 10.16
N ARG A 444 -0.02 11.28 11.45
CA ARG A 444 -0.01 12.49 12.31
C ARG A 444 1.26 12.58 13.17
N TRP A 445 1.59 13.78 13.67
CA TRP A 445 2.74 14.02 14.54
C TRP A 445 2.35 14.73 15.85
N GLY A 446 2.18 13.97 16.94
CA GLY A 446 1.91 14.52 18.27
C GLY A 446 0.43 14.87 18.53
N TYR A 447 0.09 15.08 19.81
CA TYR A 447 -1.31 15.26 20.25
C TYR A 447 -2.03 16.51 19.73
N ALA A 448 -1.29 17.60 19.48
CA ALA A 448 -1.90 18.84 19.01
C ALA A 448 -2.18 18.82 17.49
N ASP A 449 -1.62 17.83 16.79
CA ASP A 449 -1.79 17.65 15.36
C ASP A 449 -2.86 16.58 15.13
N GLY A 450 -3.98 16.98 14.53
CA GLY A 450 -4.90 16.02 13.92
C GLY A 450 -4.48 15.69 12.49
N TRP A 451 -5.47 15.38 11.67
CA TRP A 451 -5.27 15.01 10.27
C TRP A 451 -5.72 16.14 9.34
N VAL A 452 -5.26 16.09 8.10
CA VAL A 452 -5.84 16.81 6.98
C VAL A 452 -6.49 15.76 6.09
N VAL A 453 -7.80 15.89 5.92
CA VAL A 453 -8.61 15.06 5.03
C VAL A 453 -9.06 15.95 3.88
N GLY A 454 -8.78 15.55 2.65
CA GLY A 454 -9.29 16.19 1.45
C GLY A 454 -10.30 15.31 0.72
N TRP A 455 -11.06 15.93 -0.17
CA TRP A 455 -11.99 15.28 -1.09
C TRP A 455 -12.15 16.14 -2.33
N ARG A 456 -12.66 15.55 -3.41
CA ARG A 456 -13.14 16.35 -4.53
C ARG A 456 -14.60 16.74 -4.33
N GLU A 457 -14.95 17.97 -4.65
CA GLU A 457 -16.31 18.51 -4.53
C GLU A 457 -16.79 19.07 -5.87
N LEU A 458 -18.06 18.83 -6.21
CA LEU A 458 -18.74 19.37 -7.38
C LEU A 458 -20.08 20.00 -6.97
N ASP A 459 -20.30 21.28 -7.28
CA ASP A 459 -21.59 21.98 -7.14
C ASP A 459 -22.49 21.68 -8.34
N ARG A 460 -23.39 20.71 -8.18
CA ARG A 460 -24.36 20.28 -9.17
C ARG A 460 -25.38 21.37 -9.55
N GLN A 461 -25.48 22.45 -8.79
CA GLN A 461 -26.35 23.59 -9.13
C GLN A 461 -25.63 24.63 -10.01
N SER A 462 -24.32 24.51 -10.18
CA SER A 462 -23.53 25.34 -11.08
C SER A 462 -23.27 24.57 -12.39
N ALA A 463 -23.85 25.05 -13.49
CA ALA A 463 -23.72 24.38 -14.80
C ALA A 463 -22.29 24.41 -15.39
N SER A 464 -21.41 25.21 -14.80
CA SER A 464 -20.02 25.39 -15.23
C SER A 464 -19.03 25.02 -14.13
N ASP A 465 -19.46 24.23 -13.14
CA ASP A 465 -18.59 23.79 -12.06
C ASP A 465 -17.65 22.67 -12.53
N ASP A 466 -16.47 22.66 -11.92
CA ASP A 466 -15.49 21.60 -12.00
C ASP A 466 -15.35 20.84 -10.68
N TRP A 467 -14.54 19.77 -10.69
CA TRP A 467 -14.17 19.10 -9.45
C TRP A 467 -13.04 19.87 -8.77
N ASP A 468 -13.40 20.60 -7.72
CA ASP A 468 -12.46 21.27 -6.83
C ASP A 468 -11.92 20.32 -5.76
N LEU A 469 -10.76 20.60 -5.19
CA LEU A 469 -10.26 19.91 -4.01
C LEU A 469 -10.48 20.74 -2.77
N ARG A 470 -11.28 20.19 -1.86
CA ARG A 470 -11.54 20.72 -0.54
C ARG A 470 -10.71 19.95 0.48
N GLY A 471 -10.42 20.60 1.60
CA GLY A 471 -9.69 20.01 2.70
C GLY A 471 -10.27 20.46 4.04
N VAL A 472 -10.25 19.55 5.00
CA VAL A 472 -10.54 19.83 6.40
C VAL A 472 -9.38 19.38 7.25
N ARG A 473 -9.02 20.23 8.21
CA ARG A 473 -8.20 19.82 9.33
C ARG A 473 -9.09 19.30 10.47
N THR A 474 -8.71 18.16 11.02
CA THR A 474 -9.33 17.58 12.21
C THR A 474 -8.43 17.76 13.43
N ASP A 475 -8.96 17.49 14.62
CA ASP A 475 -8.14 17.27 15.82
C ASP A 475 -7.72 15.80 15.95
N SER A 476 -7.04 15.46 17.05
CA SER A 476 -6.56 14.09 17.31
C SER A 476 -7.67 13.05 17.54
N LEU A 477 -8.92 13.48 17.72
CA LEU A 477 -10.10 12.64 17.86
C LEU A 477 -10.97 12.65 16.60
N GLY A 478 -10.47 13.21 15.49
CA GLY A 478 -11.20 13.30 14.24
C GLY A 478 -12.23 14.43 14.19
N ALA A 479 -12.34 15.26 15.23
CA ALA A 479 -13.30 16.34 15.24
C ALA A 479 -12.91 17.43 14.23
N ARG A 480 -13.87 17.86 13.43
CA ARG A 480 -13.69 18.88 12.40
C ARG A 480 -13.29 20.22 13.02
N LEU A 481 -12.20 20.80 12.52
CA LEU A 481 -11.73 22.11 12.93
C LEU A 481 -12.00 23.17 11.86
N GLN A 482 -11.25 23.14 10.76
CA GLN A 482 -11.29 24.17 9.72
C GLN A 482 -11.34 23.57 8.33
N GLU A 483 -12.17 24.14 7.47
CA GLU A 483 -12.30 23.77 6.07
C GLU A 483 -11.68 24.85 5.17
N ALA A 484 -11.02 24.43 4.10
CA ALA A 484 -10.43 25.30 3.09
C ALA A 484 -10.45 24.63 1.71
N GLU A 485 -10.40 25.45 0.67
CA GLU A 485 -10.11 24.99 -0.68
C GLU A 485 -8.58 24.79 -0.83
N LEU A 486 -8.18 23.59 -1.23
CA LEU A 486 -6.78 23.22 -1.42
C LEU A 486 -6.34 23.42 -2.88
N TYR A 487 -7.25 23.22 -3.82
CA TYR A 487 -6.99 23.37 -5.25
C TYR A 487 -8.27 23.67 -6.02
N ASP A 488 -8.28 24.80 -6.72
CA ASP A 488 -9.28 25.19 -7.72
C ASP A 488 -8.77 24.70 -9.07
N ALA A 489 -9.55 23.84 -9.74
CA ALA A 489 -9.16 23.26 -11.01
C ALA A 489 -9.24 24.27 -12.17
N GLY A 490 -10.05 25.31 -12.01
CA GLY A 490 -10.32 26.36 -12.97
C GLY A 490 -10.99 25.86 -14.25
N GLY A 491 -12.29 26.14 -14.39
CA GLY A 491 -13.03 26.00 -15.65
C GLY A 491 -13.75 24.67 -15.81
N SER A 492 -13.40 23.89 -16.84
CA SER A 492 -14.04 22.59 -17.15
C SER A 492 -13.17 21.40 -16.78
N ARG A 493 -12.12 21.61 -15.98
CA ARG A 493 -11.14 20.57 -15.67
C ARG A 493 -11.71 19.59 -14.64
N ASP A 494 -11.12 18.41 -14.55
CA ASP A 494 -11.56 17.38 -13.62
C ASP A 494 -10.35 16.90 -12.82
N VAL A 495 -10.40 17.07 -11.50
CA VAL A 495 -9.40 16.52 -10.62
C VAL A 495 -9.71 15.07 -10.31
N ARG A 496 -8.73 14.21 -10.58
CA ARG A 496 -8.83 12.77 -10.41
C ARG A 496 -7.70 12.25 -9.55
N SER A 497 -7.99 11.16 -8.84
CA SER A 497 -7.01 10.34 -8.13
C SER A 497 -5.97 11.22 -7.44
N PHE A 498 -6.38 11.93 -6.41
CA PHE A 498 -5.48 12.76 -5.64
C PHE A 498 -5.07 12.06 -4.35
N GLN A 499 -3.96 12.50 -3.78
CA GLN A 499 -3.42 12.01 -2.53
C GLN A 499 -2.87 13.19 -1.71
N ILE A 500 -2.92 13.06 -0.38
CA ILE A 500 -2.39 14.07 0.55
C ILE A 500 -1.39 13.38 1.47
N ALA A 501 -0.20 13.96 1.63
CA ALA A 501 0.72 13.52 2.68
C ALA A 501 1.47 14.70 3.30
N GLY A 502 1.71 14.58 4.60
CA GLY A 502 2.38 15.62 5.36
C GLY A 502 2.27 15.36 6.85
N ILE A 503 3.15 16.00 7.60
CA ILE A 503 3.14 16.04 9.08
C ILE A 503 3.63 17.41 9.53
N ASN A 504 3.47 17.76 10.81
CA ASN A 504 4.02 18.98 11.41
C ASN A 504 3.64 20.24 10.60
N HIS A 505 2.37 20.32 10.23
CA HIS A 505 1.77 21.44 9.48
C HIS A 505 2.25 21.62 8.04
N ILE A 506 3.09 20.75 7.49
CA ILE A 506 3.59 20.85 6.11
C ILE A 506 3.01 19.69 5.31
N TYR A 507 2.27 20.02 4.26
CA TYR A 507 1.55 19.03 3.46
C TYR A 507 1.80 19.24 1.97
N LEU A 508 1.73 18.14 1.24
CA LEU A 508 1.68 18.12 -0.21
C LEU A 508 0.41 17.43 -0.66
N LEU A 509 -0.26 18.04 -1.62
CA LEU A 509 -1.29 17.43 -2.44
C LEU A 509 -0.69 17.08 -3.80
N ALA A 510 -0.99 15.89 -4.32
CA ALA A 510 -0.69 15.51 -5.70
C ALA A 510 -1.97 14.98 -6.36
N ALA A 511 -2.22 15.37 -7.61
CA ALA A 511 -3.45 15.01 -8.31
C ALA A 511 -3.23 14.90 -9.82
N SER A 512 -4.00 14.01 -10.45
CA SER A 512 -4.13 13.95 -11.90
C SER A 512 -5.24 14.87 -12.38
N LEU A 513 -5.05 15.53 -13.53
CA LEU A 513 -6.00 16.48 -14.10
C LEU A 513 -6.54 15.97 -15.43
N SER A 514 -7.83 16.16 -15.71
CA SER A 514 -8.45 15.90 -17.02
C SER A 514 -8.98 17.19 -17.64
N THR A 515 -9.09 17.24 -18.98
CA THR A 515 -9.52 18.45 -19.72
C THR A 515 -11.01 18.75 -19.62
N THR A 516 -11.81 17.74 -19.34
CA THR A 516 -13.28 17.86 -19.34
C THR A 516 -13.85 17.02 -18.20
N LEU A 517 -14.86 17.55 -17.53
CA LEU A 517 -15.64 16.86 -16.51
C LEU A 517 -16.01 15.43 -16.95
N GLY A 518 -15.65 14.43 -16.14
CA GLY A 518 -15.98 13.03 -16.42
C GLY A 518 -15.09 12.31 -17.45
N SER A 519 -14.17 13.00 -18.13
CA SER A 519 -13.25 12.36 -19.09
C SER A 519 -12.14 11.57 -18.42
N SER A 520 -11.96 10.31 -18.84
CA SER A 520 -10.81 9.46 -18.47
C SER A 520 -9.48 9.88 -19.09
N ASN A 521 -9.49 10.84 -20.02
CA ASN A 521 -8.27 11.40 -20.60
C ASN A 521 -7.65 12.41 -19.64
N VAL A 522 -6.64 11.95 -18.92
CA VAL A 522 -5.80 12.80 -18.07
C VAL A 522 -4.86 13.61 -18.97
N THR A 523 -4.61 14.86 -18.59
CA THR A 523 -3.85 15.87 -19.34
C THR A 523 -2.68 16.45 -18.55
N GLY A 524 -2.57 16.11 -17.28
CA GLY A 524 -1.38 16.42 -16.51
C GLY A 524 -1.37 15.83 -15.13
N LEU A 525 -0.20 15.90 -14.51
CA LEU A 525 -0.01 15.66 -13.07
C LEU A 525 0.44 16.97 -12.43
N VAL A 526 -0.23 17.34 -11.34
CA VAL A 526 0.14 18.50 -10.54
C VAL A 526 0.46 18.11 -9.10
N SER A 527 1.27 18.93 -8.47
CA SER A 527 1.46 18.94 -7.03
C SER A 527 1.30 20.36 -6.49
N ARG A 528 0.86 20.46 -5.24
CA ARG A 528 0.73 21.73 -4.55
C ARG A 528 1.05 21.54 -3.07
N ARG A 529 2.06 22.28 -2.61
CA ARG A 529 2.36 22.35 -1.17
C ARG A 529 1.40 23.33 -0.50
N PHE A 530 1.05 23.03 0.73
CA PHE A 530 0.40 23.97 1.63
C PHE A 530 0.88 23.76 3.07
N ASP A 531 0.93 24.84 3.84
CA ASP A 531 1.24 24.80 5.26
C ASP A 531 -0.02 25.11 6.08
N TRP A 532 -0.42 24.22 6.98
CA TRP A 532 -1.64 24.38 7.79
C TRP A 532 -1.34 24.23 9.29
N ALA A 533 -0.96 25.37 9.89
CA ALA A 533 -0.59 25.45 11.30
C ALA A 533 -1.77 25.18 12.25
N ALA A 534 -1.46 24.74 13.48
CA ALA A 534 -2.49 24.27 14.41
C ALA A 534 -3.61 25.27 14.75
N ALA A 535 -3.25 26.55 14.76
CA ALA A 535 -4.17 27.65 15.09
C ALA A 535 -4.68 28.39 13.84
N ALA A 536 -4.23 28.00 12.64
CA ALA A 536 -4.56 28.72 11.41
C ALA A 536 -5.97 28.36 10.91
N THR A 537 -6.75 29.39 10.60
CA THR A 537 -8.10 29.23 10.03
C THR A 537 -8.10 28.89 8.55
N GLN A 538 -6.99 29.14 7.87
CA GLN A 538 -6.76 28.85 6.45
C GLN A 538 -5.32 28.37 6.25
N PRO A 539 -5.07 27.45 5.31
CA PRO A 539 -3.71 27.06 4.95
C PRO A 539 -2.98 28.18 4.21
N THR A 540 -1.67 28.26 4.38
CA THR A 540 -0.80 29.03 3.48
C THR A 540 -0.48 28.16 2.28
N VAL A 541 -1.13 28.46 1.16
CA VAL A 541 -1.02 27.64 -0.05
C VAL A 541 0.10 28.15 -0.96
N HIS A 542 0.94 27.24 -1.45
CA HIS A 542 2.05 27.56 -2.35
C HIS A 542 1.65 27.43 -3.81
N ALA A 543 2.55 27.84 -4.71
CA ALA A 543 2.36 27.73 -6.15
C ALA A 543 2.22 26.26 -6.58
N THR A 544 1.24 25.99 -7.44
CA THR A 544 1.07 24.68 -8.10
C THR A 544 2.26 24.39 -9.02
N ARG A 545 2.73 23.15 -9.02
CA ARG A 545 3.77 22.65 -9.92
C ARG A 545 3.18 21.60 -10.86
N ALA A 546 3.44 21.75 -12.15
CA ALA A 546 3.21 20.70 -13.12
C ALA A 546 4.41 19.73 -13.10
N LEU A 547 4.14 18.43 -13.02
CA LEU A 547 5.16 17.38 -12.92
C LEU A 547 5.30 16.60 -14.22
N LEU A 548 4.17 16.32 -14.88
CA LEU A 548 4.11 15.60 -16.15
C LEU A 548 3.13 16.30 -17.09
N GLU A 549 3.65 16.79 -18.23
CA GLU A 549 2.85 17.47 -19.27
C GLU A 549 2.96 16.79 -20.65
N ASP A 550 3.53 15.59 -20.77
CA ASP A 550 3.78 15.00 -22.10
C ASP A 550 2.50 14.52 -22.80
N PRO A 551 1.97 15.25 -23.79
CA PRO A 551 0.64 15.00 -24.35
C PRO A 551 0.52 13.65 -25.08
N TRP A 552 1.64 13.04 -25.50
CA TRP A 552 1.61 11.78 -26.25
C TRP A 552 1.47 10.54 -25.36
N PHE A 553 1.57 10.70 -24.04
CA PHE A 553 1.63 9.57 -23.11
C PHE A 553 0.57 9.60 -21.98
N LEU A 554 -0.33 10.58 -21.92
CA LEU A 554 -1.17 10.83 -20.73
C LEU A 554 -2.50 10.08 -20.66
N ALA A 555 -2.80 9.15 -21.59
CA ALA A 555 -3.99 8.31 -21.44
C ALA A 555 -3.92 7.54 -20.11
N SER A 556 -4.84 7.80 -19.17
CA SER A 556 -4.92 7.16 -17.85
C SER A 556 -3.64 7.23 -16.99
N LEU A 557 -3.22 8.43 -16.63
CA LEU A 557 -2.27 8.66 -15.54
C LEU A 557 -3.03 8.79 -14.20
N GLN A 558 -2.65 8.03 -13.19
CA GLN A 558 -3.30 8.00 -11.88
C GLN A 558 -2.27 8.15 -10.77
N VAL A 559 -2.47 9.10 -9.84
CA VAL A 559 -1.72 9.09 -8.58
C VAL A 559 -2.30 7.97 -7.73
N SER A 560 -1.44 7.03 -7.34
CA SER A 560 -1.85 5.86 -6.58
C SER A 560 -1.59 6.01 -5.09
N SER A 561 -0.47 6.63 -4.73
CA SER A 561 -0.07 6.81 -3.33
C SER A 561 0.94 7.95 -3.22
N LEU A 562 1.03 8.57 -2.04
CA LEU A 562 1.91 9.69 -1.74
C LEU A 562 2.46 9.55 -0.32
N SER A 563 3.77 9.69 -0.15
CA SER A 563 4.37 9.65 1.19
C SER A 563 5.40 10.75 1.39
N MET A 564 5.56 11.20 2.64
CA MET A 564 6.54 12.21 3.04
C MET A 564 7.71 11.59 3.80
N ALA A 565 8.93 12.02 3.49
CA ALA A 565 10.13 11.65 4.25
C ALA A 565 10.10 12.28 5.65
N THR A 566 9.69 11.50 6.65
CA THR A 566 9.50 11.96 8.05
C THR A 566 10.73 12.62 8.66
N ALA A 567 11.94 12.15 8.32
CA ALA A 567 13.19 12.71 8.84
C ALA A 567 13.50 14.12 8.32
N THR A 568 13.02 14.48 7.13
CA THR A 568 13.35 15.77 6.47
C THR A 568 12.18 16.74 6.41
N GLN A 569 10.94 16.23 6.45
CA GLN A 569 9.71 17.01 6.32
C GLN A 569 9.72 17.97 5.09
N SER A 570 10.50 17.62 4.07
CA SER A 570 10.75 18.47 2.90
C SER A 570 10.76 17.69 1.58
N HIS A 571 10.64 16.37 1.63
CA HIS A 571 10.56 15.54 0.43
C HIS A 571 9.34 14.66 0.49
N TRP A 572 8.77 14.46 -0.68
CA TRP A 572 7.75 13.47 -0.90
C TRP A 572 8.14 12.59 -2.07
N VAL A 573 7.53 11.41 -2.14
CA VAL A 573 7.54 10.61 -3.34
C VAL A 573 6.09 10.31 -3.73
N ILE A 574 5.77 10.63 -4.97
CA ILE A 574 4.48 10.37 -5.61
C ILE A 574 4.62 9.07 -6.39
N ALA A 575 3.77 8.10 -6.10
CA ALA A 575 3.62 6.90 -6.90
C ALA A 575 2.55 7.13 -7.96
N VAL A 576 2.89 6.86 -9.22
CA VAL A 576 2.02 7.11 -10.38
C VAL A 576 1.92 5.86 -11.24
N GLN A 577 0.71 5.52 -11.63
CA GLN A 577 0.43 4.49 -12.61
C GLN A 577 0.04 5.13 -13.94
N GLN A 578 0.56 4.63 -15.04
CA GLN A 578 0.33 5.15 -16.38
C GLN A 578 -0.01 3.99 -17.32
N ARG A 579 -1.10 4.07 -18.10
CA ARG A 579 -1.35 3.10 -19.18
C ARG A 579 -0.96 3.70 -20.53
N VAL A 580 0.07 3.13 -21.15
CA VAL A 580 0.60 3.60 -22.42
C VAL A 580 0.14 2.65 -23.54
N PRO A 581 -0.27 3.14 -24.71
CA PRO A 581 -0.46 2.27 -25.87
C PRO A 581 0.82 1.50 -26.20
N ALA A 582 0.76 0.17 -26.26
CA ALA A 582 1.88 -0.66 -26.71
C ALA A 582 1.97 -0.64 -28.25
N SER A 583 3.19 -0.76 -28.80
CA SER A 583 3.41 -0.90 -30.24
C SER A 583 2.88 -2.26 -30.73
N GLY A 584 1.58 -2.34 -30.99
CA GLY A 584 0.84 -3.55 -31.32
C GLY A 584 -0.35 -3.76 -30.39
N PHE A 585 -1.56 -3.41 -30.86
CA PHE A 585 -2.91 -3.71 -30.34
C PHE A 585 -3.15 -3.91 -28.82
N GLY A 586 -2.36 -3.32 -27.93
CA GLY A 586 -2.50 -3.51 -26.49
C GLY A 586 -2.16 -2.27 -25.68
N THR A 587 -2.44 -2.32 -24.39
CA THR A 587 -1.99 -1.34 -23.40
C THR A 587 -0.83 -1.94 -22.60
N ARG A 588 0.11 -1.07 -22.24
CA ARG A 588 1.21 -1.33 -21.33
C ARG A 588 0.94 -0.55 -20.05
N THR A 589 1.24 -1.11 -18.89
CA THR A 589 1.19 -0.36 -17.65
C THR A 589 2.59 -0.06 -17.15
N VAL A 590 2.84 1.20 -16.83
CA VAL A 590 4.11 1.72 -16.34
C VAL A 590 3.86 2.32 -14.95
N ALA A 591 4.61 1.86 -13.96
CA ALA A 591 4.64 2.51 -12.65
C ALA A 591 5.88 3.39 -12.55
N LYS A 592 5.67 4.63 -12.12
CA LYS A 592 6.73 5.62 -11.93
C LYS A 592 6.69 6.12 -10.50
N LEU A 593 7.85 6.50 -10.00
CA LEU A 593 8.01 7.26 -8.76
C LEU A 593 8.59 8.62 -9.10
N LEU A 594 7.98 9.67 -8.56
CA LEU A 594 8.46 11.05 -8.69
C LEU A 594 8.83 11.53 -7.30
N ARG A 595 10.11 11.80 -7.04
CA ARG A 595 10.47 12.52 -5.84
C ARG A 595 10.26 14.01 -6.08
N VAL A 596 9.62 14.66 -5.14
CA VAL A 596 9.40 16.10 -5.17
C VAL A 596 9.97 16.76 -3.93
N GLY A 597 10.47 17.98 -4.11
CA GLY A 597 11.10 18.77 -3.05
C GLY A 597 10.12 19.61 -2.25
N GLY A 598 10.67 20.49 -1.42
CA GLY A 598 10.02 21.38 -0.47
C GLY A 598 9.10 22.41 -1.10
N THR A 599 9.22 22.67 -2.41
CA THR A 599 8.27 23.51 -3.15
C THR A 599 7.27 22.71 -3.98
N GLY A 600 7.33 21.38 -3.88
CA GLY A 600 6.51 20.44 -4.64
C GLY A 600 7.05 20.15 -6.05
N ALA A 601 8.16 20.74 -6.49
CA ALA A 601 8.68 20.49 -7.83
C ALA A 601 9.42 19.14 -7.90
N GLU A 602 9.42 18.54 -9.09
CA GLU A 602 10.11 17.28 -9.36
C GLU A 602 11.63 17.43 -9.21
N LEU A 603 12.25 16.50 -8.48
CA LEU A 603 13.69 16.40 -8.27
C LEU A 603 14.28 15.23 -9.05
N GLU A 604 13.63 14.08 -8.97
CA GLU A 604 14.04 12.84 -9.64
C GLU A 604 12.81 12.02 -10.02
N ARG A 605 13.00 11.16 -11.03
CA ARG A 605 12.00 10.24 -11.55
C ARG A 605 12.62 8.87 -11.78
N GLU A 606 11.94 7.84 -11.32
CA GLU A 606 12.34 6.45 -11.53
C GLU A 606 11.17 5.63 -12.08
N THR A 607 11.44 4.78 -13.08
CA THR A 607 10.47 3.80 -13.57
C THR A 607 10.65 2.49 -12.79
N LEU A 608 9.66 2.08 -12.01
CA LEU A 608 9.72 0.85 -11.21
C LEU A 608 9.61 -0.40 -12.07
N PHE A 609 8.63 -0.37 -12.98
CA PHE A 609 8.41 -1.42 -13.96
C PHE A 609 7.67 -0.88 -15.17
N ASP A 610 7.81 -1.63 -16.24
CA ASP A 610 7.40 -1.27 -17.58
C ASP A 610 6.99 -2.58 -18.26
N ILE A 611 5.78 -3.07 -17.97
CA ILE A 611 5.35 -4.44 -18.33
C ILE A 611 4.29 -4.37 -19.42
N ALA A 612 4.50 -5.11 -20.51
CA ALA A 612 3.47 -5.33 -21.53
C ALA A 612 2.45 -6.36 -21.01
N GLY A 613 1.16 -6.03 -21.06
CA GLY A 613 0.09 -6.95 -20.63
C GLY A 613 -0.92 -6.34 -19.66
N THR A 614 -1.77 -7.20 -19.11
CA THR A 614 -2.94 -6.86 -18.30
C THR A 614 -2.61 -6.15 -16.98
N SER A 615 -3.65 -5.50 -16.43
CA SER A 615 -3.70 -4.67 -15.22
C SER A 615 -2.71 -5.07 -14.13
N THR A 616 -1.81 -4.15 -13.77
CA THR A 616 -1.09 -4.20 -12.49
C THR A 616 -1.89 -3.42 -11.46
N ALA A 617 -1.85 -3.83 -10.19
CA ALA A 617 -2.34 -2.97 -9.12
C ALA A 617 -1.53 -1.66 -9.10
N PRO A 618 -2.16 -0.52 -8.78
CA PRO A 618 -1.45 0.72 -8.54
C PRO A 618 -0.34 0.52 -7.47
N PRO A 619 0.84 1.14 -7.62
CA PRO A 619 1.91 1.02 -6.63
C PRO A 619 1.57 1.78 -5.33
N GLY A 620 1.83 1.15 -4.19
CA GLY A 620 1.79 1.79 -2.87
C GLY A 620 3.16 2.36 -2.50
N ILE A 621 3.18 3.41 -1.67
CA ILE A 621 4.42 3.98 -1.14
C ILE A 621 4.28 4.42 0.32
N CYS A 622 5.29 4.12 1.14
CA CYS A 622 5.42 4.65 2.49
C CYS A 622 6.86 5.08 2.79
N CYS A 623 7.05 5.93 3.81
CA CYS A 623 8.36 6.32 4.27
C CYS A 623 8.86 5.33 5.33
N ALA A 624 10.05 4.77 5.14
CA ALA A 624 10.72 3.97 6.17
C ALA A 624 11.07 4.86 7.37
N TRP A 625 10.74 4.39 8.57
CA TRP A 625 10.78 5.20 9.77
C TRP A 625 12.15 5.78 10.10
N GLN A 626 12.19 7.05 10.52
CA GLN A 626 13.43 7.80 10.83
C GLN A 626 14.48 7.86 9.72
N THR A 627 14.09 7.46 8.50
CA THR A 627 14.97 7.54 7.35
C THR A 627 14.43 8.56 6.34
N THR A 628 15.26 8.85 5.36
CA THR A 628 14.89 9.54 4.12
C THR A 628 14.58 8.55 2.99
N SER A 629 14.52 7.25 3.31
CA SER A 629 14.18 6.21 2.36
C SER A 629 12.69 5.99 2.28
N PHE A 630 12.24 5.61 1.09
CA PHE A 630 10.87 5.23 0.81
C PHE A 630 10.82 3.75 0.47
N LEU A 631 9.74 3.10 0.86
CA LEU A 631 9.43 1.72 0.52
C LEU A 631 8.26 1.78 -0.45
N THR A 632 8.39 1.08 -1.57
CA THR A 632 7.29 0.91 -2.50
C THR A 632 7.02 -0.58 -2.68
N ALA A 633 5.75 -0.91 -2.84
CA ALA A 633 5.35 -2.22 -3.30
C ALA A 633 4.42 -2.06 -4.51
N CYS A 634 4.49 -2.99 -5.44
CA CYS A 634 3.64 -2.98 -6.62
C CYS A 634 3.29 -4.37 -7.09
N GLY A 635 2.17 -4.49 -7.80
CA GLY A 635 1.76 -5.75 -8.38
C GLY A 635 2.60 -6.13 -9.61
N ALA A 636 3.00 -7.40 -9.70
CA ALA A 636 3.66 -7.98 -10.85
C ALA A 636 2.77 -9.09 -11.45
N THR A 637 2.67 -9.11 -12.78
CA THR A 637 1.83 -10.08 -13.52
C THR A 637 2.59 -11.34 -13.93
N SER A 638 3.89 -11.41 -13.65
CA SER A 638 4.71 -12.58 -13.99
C SER A 638 4.52 -13.73 -13.00
N ALA A 639 4.57 -14.96 -13.48
CA ALA A 639 4.38 -16.20 -12.72
C ALA A 639 5.38 -16.46 -11.55
N ALA A 640 6.34 -15.58 -11.28
CA ALA A 640 7.32 -15.76 -10.20
C ALA A 640 6.97 -14.95 -8.93
N ALA A 641 6.35 -13.79 -9.07
CA ALA A 641 6.08 -12.89 -7.95
C ALA A 641 4.80 -12.09 -8.20
N LEU A 642 3.90 -12.09 -7.22
CA LEU A 642 2.65 -11.32 -7.28
C LEU A 642 2.87 -9.87 -6.85
N VAL A 643 3.73 -9.67 -5.84
CA VAL A 643 4.08 -8.35 -5.32
C VAL A 643 5.60 -8.18 -5.35
N ARG A 644 6.06 -7.02 -5.81
CA ARG A 644 7.47 -6.64 -5.80
C ARG A 644 7.69 -5.49 -4.85
N GLY A 645 8.61 -5.67 -3.92
CA GLY A 645 9.09 -4.62 -3.03
C GLY A 645 10.30 -3.90 -3.61
N THR A 646 10.40 -2.59 -3.40
CA THR A 646 11.59 -1.80 -3.70
C THR A 646 11.82 -0.75 -2.62
N ARG A 647 13.06 -0.64 -2.16
CA ARG A 647 13.50 0.44 -1.28
C ARG A 647 14.19 1.54 -2.09
N LEU A 648 13.62 2.73 -2.09
CA LEU A 648 14.25 3.93 -2.59
C LEU A 648 15.13 4.55 -1.52
N LEU A 649 16.42 4.60 -1.77
CA LEU A 649 17.36 5.31 -0.90
C LEU A 649 17.23 6.83 -1.12
N PRO A 650 17.61 7.66 -0.13
CA PRO A 650 17.85 9.08 -0.41
C PRO A 650 18.87 9.25 -1.54
N PRO A 651 18.81 10.37 -2.28
CA PRO A 651 19.83 10.71 -3.25
C PRO A 651 21.19 10.72 -2.56
N SER A 652 22.08 9.83 -2.96
CA SER A 652 23.35 9.57 -2.27
C SER A 652 24.41 10.64 -2.46
N GLU A 653 24.09 11.67 -3.23
CA GLU A 653 25.04 12.62 -3.78
C GLU A 653 25.19 13.88 -2.91
N ALA A 654 24.35 14.01 -1.87
CA ALA A 654 24.40 15.05 -0.86
C ALA A 654 25.23 14.58 0.34
N LEU A 655 26.55 14.69 0.25
CA LEU A 655 27.47 14.32 1.34
C LEU A 655 27.89 15.55 2.13
N SER A 656 27.97 15.39 3.45
CA SER A 656 28.66 16.35 4.31
C SER A 656 29.63 15.62 5.22
N GLY A 657 30.82 16.19 5.41
CA GLY A 657 31.85 15.61 6.26
C GLY A 657 32.63 16.68 7.01
N ILE A 658 32.94 16.42 8.28
CA ILE A 658 33.72 17.33 9.12
C ILE A 658 35.21 16.99 8.96
N TYR A 659 36.03 18.00 8.67
CA TYR A 659 37.46 17.84 8.41
C TYR A 659 38.33 18.84 9.20
N GLY A 660 39.56 18.40 9.50
CA GLY A 660 40.58 19.22 10.18
C GLY A 660 40.37 19.37 11.68
N GLN A 661 41.20 20.20 12.31
CA GLN A 661 41.17 20.48 13.74
C GLN A 661 40.71 21.92 13.97
N GLY A 662 39.68 22.10 14.79
CA GLY A 662 39.28 23.41 15.29
C GLY A 662 40.21 23.87 16.43
N CYS A 663 40.17 25.16 16.74
CA CYS A 663 40.96 25.76 17.82
C CYS A 663 40.04 26.17 18.98
N GLY A 664 39.28 25.23 19.54
CA GLY A 664 38.32 25.52 20.61
C GLY A 664 37.45 24.31 20.95
N PHE A 665 36.49 24.53 21.85
CA PHE A 665 35.48 23.51 22.22
C PHE A 665 34.22 23.58 21.36
N ALA A 666 34.09 24.62 20.53
CA ALA A 666 32.95 24.74 19.64
C ALA A 666 33.10 23.79 18.45
N SER A 667 32.00 23.21 18.01
CA SER A 667 31.93 22.29 16.88
C SER A 667 30.99 22.81 15.81
N ILE A 668 31.28 22.46 14.55
CA ILE A 668 30.39 22.66 13.41
C ILE A 668 29.62 21.37 13.13
N SER A 669 28.36 21.50 12.74
CA SER A 669 27.56 20.43 12.16
C SER A 669 26.65 21.00 11.09
N CYS A 670 26.08 20.17 10.22
CA CYS A 670 25.01 20.60 9.33
C CYS A 670 23.92 19.53 9.20
N SER A 671 22.73 19.95 8.77
CA SER A 671 21.72 19.01 8.25
C SER A 671 22.20 18.41 6.92
N PRO A 672 21.68 17.27 6.45
CA PRO A 672 21.99 16.78 5.11
C PRO A 672 21.61 17.82 4.01
N PRO A 673 22.48 18.04 2.99
CA PRO A 673 22.28 19.05 1.93
C PRO A 673 21.47 18.52 0.74
N TYR A 674 20.33 17.89 0.97
CA TYR A 674 19.52 17.33 -0.12
C TYR A 674 18.87 18.45 -0.96
N ALA A 675 18.92 18.32 -2.29
CA ALA A 675 18.19 19.21 -3.19
C ALA A 675 16.69 19.19 -2.86
N GLY A 676 16.04 20.35 -2.88
CA GLY A 676 14.64 20.49 -2.50
C GLY A 676 14.39 20.54 -0.99
N HIS A 677 15.41 20.53 -0.14
CA HIS A 677 15.18 20.90 1.27
C HIS A 677 14.67 22.34 1.40
N GLN A 678 13.65 22.54 2.23
CA GLN A 678 13.20 23.89 2.58
C GLN A 678 14.33 24.71 3.22
N SER A 679 15.20 24.02 3.96
CA SER A 679 16.41 24.61 4.50
C SER A 679 17.54 23.60 4.69
N PHE A 680 18.76 24.08 4.45
CA PHE A 680 20.01 23.46 4.85
C PHE A 680 20.62 24.29 5.96
N ARG A 681 20.79 23.67 7.12
CA ARG A 681 21.21 24.32 8.36
C ARG A 681 22.66 24.01 8.63
N ILE A 682 23.48 25.03 8.86
CA ILE A 682 24.84 24.89 9.39
C ILE A 682 24.84 25.45 10.80
N LEU A 683 25.15 24.60 11.77
CA LEU A 683 25.07 24.89 13.20
C LEU A 683 26.48 24.99 13.81
N LEU A 684 26.65 26.00 14.65
CA LEU A 684 27.72 26.13 15.63
C LEU A 684 27.17 25.66 16.98
N SER A 685 27.87 24.75 17.65
CA SER A 685 27.57 24.33 19.02
C SER A 685 28.76 24.59 19.93
N GLY A 686 28.54 24.95 21.20
CA GLY A 686 29.61 25.18 22.18
C GLY A 686 30.29 26.55 22.08
N GLY A 687 29.68 27.50 21.35
CA GLY A 687 30.13 28.89 21.36
C GLY A 687 29.91 29.56 22.72
N GLN A 688 30.57 30.68 22.99
CA GLN A 688 30.28 31.47 24.20
C GLN A 688 29.02 32.32 23.98
N SER A 689 28.02 32.16 24.85
CA SER A 689 26.77 32.93 24.78
C SER A 689 27.03 34.44 24.77
N GLY A 690 26.30 35.17 23.93
CA GLY A 690 26.41 36.61 23.74
C GLY A 690 27.60 37.05 22.88
N GLN A 691 28.43 36.13 22.37
CA GLN A 691 29.55 36.46 21.49
C GLN A 691 29.17 36.42 20.01
N PRO A 692 29.81 37.25 19.16
CA PRO A 692 29.63 37.17 17.72
C PRO A 692 30.27 35.90 17.15
N ALA A 693 29.62 35.37 16.12
CA ALA A 693 30.11 34.31 15.25
C ALA A 693 29.88 34.70 13.79
N ALA A 694 30.68 34.13 12.89
CA ALA A 694 30.56 34.27 11.45
C ALA A 694 30.76 32.91 10.79
N LEU A 695 29.83 32.52 9.94
CA LEU A 695 30.01 31.36 9.06
C LEU A 695 30.72 31.83 7.79
N LEU A 696 31.86 31.21 7.49
CA LEU A 696 32.60 31.40 6.25
C LEU A 696 32.24 30.27 5.28
N VAL A 697 31.89 30.59 4.03
CA VAL A 697 31.59 29.61 2.98
C VAL A 697 32.47 29.85 1.75
N SER A 698 33.20 28.83 1.29
CA SER A 698 34.16 28.91 0.18
C SER A 698 34.06 27.70 -0.76
N LEU A 699 34.46 27.86 -2.03
CA LEU A 699 34.61 26.75 -2.98
C LEU A 699 35.97 26.04 -2.88
N GLY A 700 36.87 26.51 -2.03
CA GLY A 700 38.22 25.98 -1.87
C GLY A 700 38.58 25.71 -0.42
N THR A 701 39.58 24.85 -0.23
CA THR A 701 40.15 24.52 1.08
C THR A 701 41.48 25.24 1.23
N ALA A 702 41.76 25.82 2.40
CA ALA A 702 43.08 26.35 2.71
C ALA A 702 43.50 25.96 4.13
N ASN A 703 44.71 26.34 4.53
CA ASN A 703 45.17 26.24 5.91
C ASN A 703 45.88 27.54 6.26
N VAL A 704 45.08 28.58 6.50
CA VAL A 704 45.58 29.94 6.76
C VAL A 704 45.71 30.11 8.27
N SER A 705 46.95 30.10 8.76
CA SER A 705 47.23 30.35 10.17
C SER A 705 46.72 31.75 10.59
N LEU A 706 46.19 31.88 11.82
CA LEU A 706 45.62 33.11 12.38
C LEU A 706 46.52 33.85 13.41
N PRO A 707 47.87 33.81 13.37
CA PRO A 707 48.70 34.46 14.39
C PRO A 707 48.60 35.98 14.31
N VAL A 708 48.34 36.53 13.12
CA VAL A 708 48.08 37.97 12.89
C VAL A 708 46.84 38.45 13.67
N PHE A 709 45.92 37.53 13.96
CA PHE A 709 44.72 37.78 14.74
C PHE A 709 44.84 37.24 16.17
N GLY A 710 46.05 37.13 16.75
CA GLY A 710 46.23 36.77 18.17
C GLY A 710 45.87 35.34 18.56
N SER A 711 45.66 34.44 17.58
CA SER A 711 45.33 33.03 17.80
C SER A 711 46.33 32.12 17.07
N PRO A 712 47.58 32.02 17.58
CA PRO A 712 48.69 31.36 16.88
C PRO A 712 48.51 29.85 16.71
N SER A 713 47.64 29.22 17.50
CA SER A 713 47.27 27.81 17.38
C SER A 713 46.02 27.57 16.53
N CYS A 714 45.50 28.61 15.86
CA CYS A 714 44.29 28.52 15.06
C CYS A 714 44.57 28.71 13.57
N ALA A 715 43.78 28.04 12.74
CA ALA A 715 43.81 28.20 11.30
C ALA A 715 42.41 28.24 10.70
N LEU A 716 42.25 29.05 9.66
CA LEU A 716 41.11 28.94 8.75
C LEU A 716 41.37 27.81 7.78
N LEU A 717 40.42 26.89 7.73
CA LEU A 717 40.46 25.70 6.90
C LEU A 717 39.74 25.90 5.55
N VAL A 718 39.14 27.08 5.35
CA VAL A 718 38.48 27.52 4.12
C VAL A 718 39.39 28.47 3.35
N ASP A 719 39.39 28.36 2.02
CA ASP A 719 40.18 29.24 1.15
C ASP A 719 39.49 30.59 0.96
N LEU A 720 40.05 31.66 1.53
CA LEU A 720 39.54 33.01 1.34
C LEU A 720 39.92 33.62 -0.02
N GLY A 721 40.82 32.98 -0.77
CA GLY A 721 41.24 33.39 -2.12
C GLY A 721 40.44 32.72 -3.25
N ALA A 722 39.79 31.59 -2.97
CA ALA A 722 38.77 31.00 -3.85
C ALA A 722 37.51 31.90 -3.90
N PRO A 723 36.59 31.71 -4.87
CA PRO A 723 35.35 32.47 -4.92
C PRO A 723 34.60 32.35 -3.59
N TYR A 724 34.64 33.45 -2.83
CA TYR A 724 34.04 33.55 -1.52
C TYR A 724 32.53 33.65 -1.69
N LEU A 725 31.79 32.63 -1.25
CA LEU A 725 30.35 32.56 -1.51
C LEU A 725 29.57 33.50 -0.59
N ALA A 726 29.86 33.50 0.72
CA ALA A 726 29.16 34.35 1.69
C ALA A 726 29.82 34.37 3.09
N THR A 727 29.56 35.46 3.83
CA THR A 727 29.70 35.54 5.30
C THR A 727 28.32 35.69 5.92
N PHE A 728 28.00 34.92 6.95
CA PHE A 728 26.77 35.09 7.71
C PHE A 728 27.10 35.45 9.17
N PRO A 729 26.83 36.70 9.61
CA PRO A 729 26.98 37.04 11.02
C PRO A 729 25.87 36.38 11.83
N ALA A 730 26.23 35.81 12.97
CA ALA A 730 25.29 35.25 13.93
C ALA A 730 25.70 35.61 15.35
N ALA A 731 24.72 35.77 16.23
CA ALA A 731 24.96 35.88 17.67
C ALA A 731 24.82 34.51 18.30
N ILE A 732 25.76 34.15 19.18
CA ILE A 732 25.69 32.89 19.89
C ILE A 732 24.65 33.04 21.02
N SER A 733 23.51 32.35 20.90
CA SER A 733 22.48 32.31 21.93
C SER A 733 22.53 30.95 22.63
N SER A 734 22.71 30.95 23.96
CA SER A 734 22.81 29.71 24.76
C SER A 734 23.88 28.73 24.26
N GLY A 735 24.94 29.25 23.63
CA GLY A 735 26.04 28.45 23.08
C GLY A 735 25.86 27.96 21.64
N PHE A 736 24.80 28.36 20.96
CA PHE A 736 24.51 27.97 19.58
C PHE A 736 24.41 29.17 18.63
N ALA A 737 24.82 28.96 17.38
CA ALA A 737 24.52 29.87 16.27
C ALA A 737 24.16 29.04 15.03
N GLU A 738 23.22 29.53 14.22
CA GLU A 738 22.71 28.78 13.07
C GLU A 738 22.66 29.68 11.84
N VAL A 739 23.01 29.11 10.69
CA VAL A 739 22.72 29.70 9.37
C VAL A 739 21.83 28.74 8.61
N VAL A 740 20.74 29.29 8.09
CA VAL A 740 19.73 28.57 7.32
C VAL A 740 19.86 29.01 5.86
N LEU A 741 20.29 28.09 4.99
CA LEU A 741 20.41 28.30 3.55
C LEU A 741 19.21 27.64 2.84
N PRO A 742 18.46 28.34 1.97
CA PRO A 742 17.45 27.68 1.16
C PRO A 742 18.13 26.77 0.13
N LEU A 743 17.66 25.52 -0.02
CA LEU A 743 18.05 24.62 -1.11
C LEU A 743 16.86 24.48 -2.07
N PRO A 744 16.68 25.42 -3.03
CA PRO A 744 15.54 25.36 -3.91
C PRO A 744 15.57 24.06 -4.73
N ASP A 745 14.40 23.62 -5.19
CA ASP A 745 14.25 22.38 -5.97
C ASP A 745 15.14 22.38 -7.24
N ALA A 746 15.45 23.56 -7.79
CA ALA A 746 16.50 23.78 -8.78
C ALA A 746 17.62 24.63 -8.15
N PRO A 747 18.64 24.02 -7.50
CA PRO A 747 19.69 24.78 -6.85
C PRO A 747 20.45 25.62 -7.89
N VAL A 748 20.60 26.92 -7.60
CA VAL A 748 21.40 27.85 -8.41
C VAL A 748 22.88 27.40 -8.45
N PHE A 749 23.30 26.63 -7.46
CA PHE A 749 24.64 26.07 -7.35
C PHE A 749 24.57 24.55 -7.16
N ARG A 750 25.13 23.83 -8.14
CA ARG A 750 25.54 22.43 -8.00
C ARG A 750 27.06 22.41 -7.92
N GLY A 751 27.60 21.84 -6.86
CA GLY A 751 29.03 21.80 -6.61
C GLY A 751 29.37 21.55 -5.15
N ASP A 752 30.66 21.50 -4.90
CA ASP A 752 31.21 21.25 -3.57
C ASP A 752 31.57 22.60 -2.94
N PHE A 753 31.27 22.77 -1.65
CA PHE A 753 31.71 23.93 -0.89
C PHE A 753 32.17 23.53 0.51
N GLU A 754 32.93 24.43 1.11
CA GLU A 754 33.51 24.33 2.43
C GLU A 754 32.90 25.39 3.34
N ALA A 755 32.55 25.00 4.55
CA ALA A 755 32.02 25.90 5.56
C ALA A 755 32.79 25.80 6.87
N GLN A 756 33.06 26.93 7.52
CA GLN A 756 33.72 26.96 8.84
C GLN A 756 33.17 28.10 9.67
N TRP A 757 32.90 27.85 10.94
CA TRP A 757 32.53 28.90 11.88
C TRP A 757 33.78 29.55 12.48
N VAL A 758 33.76 30.86 12.53
CA VAL A 758 34.69 31.69 13.30
C VAL A 758 33.89 32.40 14.38
N HIS A 759 34.35 32.37 15.63
CA HIS A 759 33.63 32.98 16.74
C HIS A 759 34.57 33.60 17.77
N VAL A 760 34.03 34.49 18.62
CA VAL A 760 34.80 35.17 19.65
C VAL A 760 34.60 34.50 21.02
N ARG A 761 35.66 34.52 21.84
CA ARG A 761 35.68 34.11 23.24
C ARG A 761 36.41 35.17 24.06
N THR A 762 35.80 35.68 25.12
CA THR A 762 36.38 36.79 25.91
C THR A 762 37.43 36.36 26.93
N ILE A 763 37.62 35.06 27.14
CA ILE A 763 38.53 34.52 28.16
C ILE A 763 39.66 33.74 27.49
N GLY A 764 40.91 34.21 27.65
CA GLY A 764 42.13 33.44 27.36
C GLY A 764 42.87 33.70 26.04
N SER A 765 42.47 34.69 25.23
CA SER A 765 43.21 35.12 24.03
C SER A 765 43.16 36.66 23.89
N PRO A 766 44.23 37.33 23.41
CA PRO A 766 44.25 38.79 23.23
C PRO A 766 43.19 39.33 22.26
N THR A 767 42.74 38.51 21.32
CA THR A 767 41.70 38.85 20.33
C THR A 767 40.42 38.03 20.50
N GLY A 768 40.52 36.86 21.15
CA GLY A 768 39.39 35.97 21.40
C GLY A 768 38.90 35.18 20.19
N ILE A 769 39.52 35.30 19.00
CA ILE A 769 39.00 34.67 17.78
C ILE A 769 39.37 33.18 17.73
N LEU A 770 38.37 32.32 17.66
CA LEU A 770 38.50 30.87 17.50
C LEU A 770 37.76 30.42 16.23
N ALA A 771 38.11 29.25 15.72
CA ALA A 771 37.48 28.63 14.56
C ALA A 771 37.21 27.14 14.84
N THR A 772 36.10 26.64 14.30
CA THR A 772 35.72 25.22 14.40
C THR A 772 36.55 24.37 13.43
N GLN A 773 36.28 23.05 13.39
CA GLN A 773 36.57 22.26 12.20
C GLN A 773 35.86 22.88 10.97
N ARG A 774 36.24 22.47 9.76
CA ARG A 774 35.43 22.76 8.56
C ARG A 774 34.46 21.63 8.27
N ILE A 775 33.41 21.95 7.53
CA ILE A 775 32.51 20.98 6.92
C ILE A 775 32.61 21.11 5.40
N HIS A 776 32.92 20.01 4.73
CA HIS A 776 32.83 19.88 3.29
C HIS A 776 31.42 19.42 2.95
N VAL A 777 30.78 20.07 1.98
CA VAL A 777 29.40 19.84 1.57
C VAL A 777 29.38 19.65 0.07
N GLN A 778 28.88 18.50 -0.38
CA GLN A 778 28.63 18.21 -1.79
C GLN A 778 27.15 18.42 -2.07
N VAL A 779 26.84 19.35 -2.98
CA VAL A 779 25.49 19.57 -3.50
C VAL A 779 25.49 19.14 -4.95
N ARG A 780 24.70 18.15 -5.32
CA ARG A 780 24.70 17.57 -6.67
C ARG A 780 23.35 17.75 -7.34
#